data_AF-A0A9W6LHQ1-F1
#
_entry.id   AF-A0A9W6LHQ1-F1
#
_cell.length_a   1.000
_cell.length_b   1.000
_cell.length_c   1.000
_cell.angle_alpha   90.00
_cell.angle_beta   90.00
_cell.angle_gamma   90.00
#
_symmetry.space_group_name_H-M   'P 1'
#
loop_
_entity.id
_entity.type
_entity.pdbx_description
1 polymer ?
#
loop_
_entity_poly.entity_id
_entity_poly.type
_entity_poly.pdbx_seq_one_letter_code
_entity_poly.pdbx_strand_id
1 'polypeptide(L)'
;MTAHAAPQADQLELPAAWAAKLLPRRGKRSGKPAAPDPDAPGMLAEQFELHAGLLADILHMKKNRRYKESIHAFIGGAPDSRGAAAVGELLRYVGPHTADWWSLLEFRAWHQAHGLPWAVATAIERYAVQIHGWHTDGVRPPLGHLSLTTASWYEFRTVNRDLDNGVIAEIRATLAAATDDEYAAVIAAAAEHRDHPAKRFAATLLLPDETDWTAEICAEYQQYRSSGATDRVLLHSVSDPAHLEAAEVTELDAYTLGVEPIAALVDSIGAASLPILRNTLDSRWYLNAEGKKQLLRAIAMLPGDEAAAFLVARLDQPFVFDAAVETARRYPASLLRAVAAAAGAASPAERGRLAAVAAGAGPLDGAAAEVRDAIGTLTDSLRTVPDAVPTDLPPLLTAPPWTVKRRKVKPPVLDLEPIGEPTVDQDGDDRWREAREHYQSDTEQVAKWRRLVRDRAWSAVDYRVGTIAAYGPDDLAEPMLAAWSDPADRSYPGYSEAIVARFGTAAIEGALNVAKRWQVEDLPVSVFSVEAARFVAERYARRKTERAAAAAWFERHGRSAATALVPDALGADRDRRKYAEAALFHLARRLGDTAVLAAAEPYGPEAVAGVTALFGADPLEPRGVKIPRPGPWAVPAMFPQVLLKGGDRALPADSVRHLITVLALATPDYAYPGLDTVAETCDRASLARFGRAVFEQWLAVGAPAKDQWALTQLAHFAEDETVWQLAPRLREWPGDGQHKRAVAGLGVLGAIGTEEALRAIQATAEKVKFPALREEADVQIARVASELGLSRDQLADRLVPDFGLGDEGARVIDYGPRKFTVGFDEQLKPHLVDEDGKVRKSLPKPGVKDDAVIAEDAYQRFQALRKELKTVAAEQVARLETAMVTGRTWEPGEFRRFHVEHALTGLLARRLVWLCVHDGVATAFRIAEDGTFSDADDDAFDLPEGAAVRLAHPALLGDRVGTWAEILADYEILQPFDQLSRPVAAFTAEELASGRLARFAGATVATGRVLGLGKRGWRRAYPGVGGLVPGFAYVLGSGCFLILEVEPGIPIGHAAEHPQQTLKSVYFADFERFGADPVPPKAPVDPVAAAEALGALARLAGSWTPEGTP
;
A
#
# COMPACT_ATOMS: atom_id res chain seq x y z
N MET A 1 46.29 44.32 10.06
CA MET A 1 44.87 44.56 10.41
C MET A 1 44.03 44.26 9.17
N THR A 2 43.76 42.99 8.95
CA THR A 2 42.78 42.53 7.97
C THR A 2 41.40 42.72 8.58
N ALA A 3 40.52 43.39 7.84
CA ALA A 3 39.15 43.63 8.25
C ALA A 3 38.48 42.30 8.65
N HIS A 4 37.84 42.29 9.82
CA HIS A 4 36.98 41.20 10.26
C HIS A 4 35.87 41.03 9.21
N ALA A 5 35.88 39.93 8.47
CA ALA A 5 34.75 39.51 7.66
C ALA A 5 33.54 39.33 8.59
N ALA A 6 32.41 39.99 8.26
CA ALA A 6 31.15 39.79 8.94
C ALA A 6 30.69 38.31 8.82
N PRO A 7 29.87 37.80 9.75
CA PRO A 7 29.50 36.38 9.81
C PRO A 7 28.80 35.92 8.51
N GLN A 8 29.19 34.75 7.99
CA GLN A 8 28.68 34.10 6.78
C GLN A 8 27.20 33.61 6.86
N ALA A 9 26.36 34.17 7.74
CA ALA A 9 25.07 33.59 8.12
C ALA A 9 23.91 33.82 7.12
N ASP A 10 24.05 34.76 6.18
CA ASP A 10 22.97 35.19 5.26
C ASP A 10 23.21 34.79 3.79
N GLN A 11 24.15 33.88 3.52
CA GLN A 11 24.46 33.45 2.16
C GLN A 11 23.55 32.28 1.74
N LEU A 12 22.93 32.40 0.55
CA LEU A 12 22.16 31.32 -0.07
C LEU A 12 23.09 30.15 -0.47
N GLU A 13 22.94 29.00 0.17
CA GLU A 13 23.68 27.78 -0.15
C GLU A 13 22.75 26.68 -0.70
N LEU A 14 22.99 26.30 -1.97
CA LEU A 14 22.26 25.23 -2.64
C LEU A 14 22.84 23.83 -2.29
N PRO A 15 21.98 22.82 -2.03
CA PRO A 15 22.42 21.45 -1.83
C PRO A 15 23.19 20.91 -3.05
N ALA A 16 24.20 20.07 -2.84
CA ALA A 16 25.01 19.48 -3.93
C ALA A 16 24.16 18.79 -5.01
N ALA A 17 23.07 18.11 -4.62
CA ALA A 17 22.15 17.47 -5.56
C ALA A 17 21.37 18.46 -6.45
N TRP A 18 21.10 19.68 -5.95
CA TRP A 18 20.48 20.75 -6.73
C TRP A 18 21.53 21.44 -7.60
N ALA A 19 22.69 21.75 -7.03
CA ALA A 19 23.79 22.36 -7.77
C ALA A 19 24.25 21.50 -8.97
N ALA A 20 24.20 20.17 -8.85
CA ALA A 20 24.53 19.24 -9.94
C ALA A 20 23.54 19.27 -11.13
N LYS A 21 22.36 19.90 -10.97
CA LYS A 21 21.38 20.08 -12.04
C LYS A 21 21.54 21.40 -12.79
N LEU A 22 22.44 22.27 -12.33
CA LEU A 22 22.63 23.60 -12.90
C LEU A 22 23.69 23.58 -14.00
N LEU A 23 23.44 24.33 -15.06
CA LEU A 23 24.42 24.45 -16.15
C LEU A 23 25.65 25.25 -15.71
N PRO A 24 26.85 24.92 -16.24
CA PRO A 24 28.05 25.73 -16.07
C PRO A 24 27.82 27.16 -16.56
N ARG A 25 28.42 28.15 -15.90
CA ARG A 25 28.29 29.56 -16.28
C ARG A 25 29.61 30.27 -16.01
N ARG A 26 30.06 31.09 -16.97
CA ARG A 26 31.35 31.76 -16.88
C ARG A 26 31.40 32.64 -15.63
N GLY A 27 32.52 32.61 -14.91
CA GLY A 27 32.71 33.38 -13.66
C GLY A 27 31.87 32.94 -12.45
N LYS A 28 30.87 32.04 -12.60
CA LYS A 28 30.00 31.58 -11.51
C LYS A 28 30.15 30.10 -11.18
N ARG A 29 30.15 29.24 -12.20
CA ARG A 29 30.18 27.77 -12.04
C ARG A 29 31.01 27.13 -13.14
N SER A 30 32.19 26.66 -12.79
CA SER A 30 33.01 25.84 -13.69
C SER A 30 32.38 24.47 -13.89
N GLY A 31 32.24 24.02 -15.13
CA GLY A 31 31.99 22.62 -15.46
C GLY A 31 33.29 21.86 -15.70
N LYS A 32 33.18 20.56 -15.99
CA LYS A 32 34.31 19.80 -16.54
C LYS A 32 34.23 19.91 -18.07
N PRO A 33 35.07 20.72 -18.74
CA PRO A 33 35.09 20.73 -20.20
C PRO A 33 35.49 19.34 -20.69
N ALA A 34 34.92 18.89 -21.81
CA ALA A 34 35.39 17.66 -22.42
C ALA A 34 36.82 17.83 -22.94
N ALA A 35 37.58 16.75 -22.87
CA ALA A 35 38.88 16.71 -23.52
C ALA A 35 38.67 16.81 -25.05
N PRO A 36 39.57 17.50 -25.77
CA PRO A 36 39.59 17.45 -27.23
C PRO A 36 39.60 15.99 -27.69
N ASP A 37 38.70 15.65 -28.61
CA ASP A 37 38.60 14.32 -29.20
C ASP A 37 39.18 14.39 -30.62
N PRO A 38 40.44 13.97 -30.82
CA PRO A 38 41.10 14.10 -32.12
C PRO A 38 40.47 13.19 -33.18
N ASP A 39 39.76 12.13 -32.76
CA ASP A 39 39.14 11.15 -33.65
C ASP A 39 37.71 11.54 -34.05
N ALA A 40 37.08 12.47 -33.33
CA ALA A 40 35.70 12.91 -33.56
C ALA A 40 35.40 13.34 -35.01
N PRO A 41 36.25 14.14 -35.71
CA PRO A 41 36.02 14.45 -37.12
C PRO A 41 36.00 13.22 -38.04
N GLY A 42 36.87 12.24 -37.78
CA GLY A 42 36.93 10.99 -38.54
C GLY A 42 35.68 10.13 -38.30
N MET A 43 35.30 9.96 -37.03
CA MET A 43 34.08 9.25 -36.65
C MET A 43 32.82 9.89 -37.26
N LEU A 44 32.72 11.23 -37.27
CA LEU A 44 31.60 11.94 -37.88
C LEU A 44 31.56 11.72 -39.41
N ALA A 45 32.72 11.74 -40.08
CA ALA A 45 32.82 11.45 -41.50
C ALA A 45 32.39 10.01 -41.84
N GLU A 46 32.79 9.01 -41.05
CA GLU A 46 32.36 7.62 -41.21
C GLU A 46 30.83 7.48 -41.13
N GLN A 47 30.17 8.22 -40.23
CA GLN A 47 28.70 8.22 -40.14
C GLN A 47 28.05 8.83 -41.40
N PHE A 48 28.67 9.84 -42.00
CA PHE A 48 28.18 10.41 -43.26
C PHE A 48 28.31 9.43 -44.42
N GLU A 49 29.43 8.69 -44.50
CA GLU A 49 29.62 7.64 -45.49
C GLU A 49 28.60 6.51 -45.32
N LEU A 50 28.40 6.04 -44.07
CA LEU A 50 27.46 4.97 -43.74
C LEU A 50 26.01 5.33 -44.12
N HIS A 51 25.65 6.61 -44.03
CA HIS A 51 24.29 7.09 -44.27
C HIS A 51 24.13 7.92 -45.55
N ALA A 52 25.12 7.89 -46.45
CA ALA A 52 25.10 8.66 -47.69
C ALA A 52 23.87 8.38 -48.57
N GLY A 53 23.46 7.11 -48.68
CA GLY A 53 22.26 6.71 -49.43
C GLY A 53 20.97 7.29 -48.84
N LEU A 54 20.85 7.28 -47.51
CA LEU A 54 19.70 7.87 -46.81
C LEU A 54 19.65 9.39 -47.01
N LEU A 55 20.78 10.08 -46.91
CA LEU A 55 20.85 11.51 -47.14
C LEU A 55 20.47 11.85 -48.59
N ALA A 56 20.92 11.06 -49.56
CA ALA A 56 20.51 11.22 -50.97
C ALA A 56 18.98 11.13 -51.11
N ASP A 57 18.35 10.09 -50.56
CA ASP A 57 16.90 9.90 -50.59
C ASP A 57 16.14 11.07 -49.95
N ILE A 58 16.62 11.58 -48.81
CA ILE A 58 16.02 12.73 -48.11
C ILE A 58 16.15 14.02 -48.92
N LEU A 59 17.29 14.22 -49.58
CA LEU A 59 17.58 15.40 -50.41
C LEU A 59 16.80 15.41 -51.74
N HIS A 60 16.31 14.26 -52.19
CA HIS A 60 15.37 14.17 -53.32
C HIS A 60 13.95 14.67 -52.96
N MET A 61 13.62 14.78 -51.67
CA MET A 61 12.30 15.27 -51.25
C MET A 61 12.14 16.78 -51.44
N LYS A 62 11.05 17.19 -52.08
CA LYS A 62 10.72 18.61 -52.34
C LYS A 62 10.79 19.48 -51.08
N LYS A 63 10.33 18.94 -49.94
CA LYS A 63 10.28 19.63 -48.64
C LYS A 63 11.66 19.97 -48.02
N ASN A 64 12.74 19.30 -48.45
CA ASN A 64 14.10 19.53 -47.92
C ASN A 64 15.00 20.32 -48.89
N ARG A 65 14.51 20.70 -50.08
CA ARG A 65 15.31 21.36 -51.13
C ARG A 65 16.07 22.60 -50.64
N ARG A 66 15.49 23.35 -49.69
CA ARG A 66 16.10 24.58 -49.11
C ARG A 66 17.39 24.36 -48.30
N TYR A 67 17.70 23.12 -47.94
CA TYR A 67 18.96 22.76 -47.25
C TYR A 67 19.95 22.04 -48.17
N LYS A 68 19.56 21.71 -49.41
CA LYS A 68 20.31 20.81 -50.28
C LYS A 68 21.71 21.34 -50.61
N GLU A 69 21.83 22.61 -50.99
CA GLU A 69 23.11 23.22 -51.33
C GLU A 69 24.05 23.27 -50.12
N SER A 70 23.56 23.75 -48.97
CA SER A 70 24.33 23.77 -47.72
C SER A 70 24.73 22.37 -47.24
N ILE A 71 23.85 21.38 -47.33
CA ILE A 71 24.16 19.99 -46.97
C ILE A 71 25.27 19.44 -47.88
N HIS A 72 25.20 19.68 -49.19
CA HIS A 72 26.26 19.26 -50.11
C HIS A 72 27.58 19.98 -49.84
N ALA A 73 27.55 21.28 -49.55
CA ALA A 73 28.73 22.05 -49.19
C ALA A 73 29.40 21.48 -47.93
N PHE A 74 28.62 21.21 -46.88
CA PHE A 74 29.13 20.66 -45.63
C PHE A 74 29.68 19.24 -45.77
N ILE A 75 28.95 18.33 -46.44
CA ILE A 75 29.44 16.96 -46.70
C ILE A 75 30.68 16.99 -47.59
N GLY A 76 30.79 17.97 -48.48
CA GLY A 76 31.98 18.22 -49.31
C GLY A 76 33.17 18.84 -48.57
N GLY A 77 33.07 19.06 -47.25
CA GLY A 77 34.14 19.58 -46.40
C GLY A 77 34.18 21.09 -46.23
N ALA A 78 33.20 21.85 -46.75
CA ALA A 78 33.11 23.28 -46.49
C ALA A 78 32.51 23.56 -45.10
N PRO A 79 32.97 24.60 -44.37
CA PRO A 79 32.45 24.95 -43.05
C PRO A 79 31.08 25.68 -43.12
N ASP A 80 30.07 25.02 -43.70
CA ASP A 80 28.69 25.51 -43.79
C ASP A 80 27.86 25.08 -42.57
N SER A 81 27.65 26.01 -41.63
CA SER A 81 26.92 25.76 -40.37
C SER A 81 25.47 25.34 -40.58
N ARG A 82 24.81 25.84 -41.63
CA ARG A 82 23.42 25.48 -41.95
C ARG A 82 23.35 24.06 -42.50
N GLY A 83 24.34 23.65 -43.29
CA GLY A 83 24.52 22.30 -43.78
C GLY A 83 24.79 21.32 -42.64
N ALA A 84 25.72 21.67 -41.75
CA ALA A 84 26.05 20.89 -40.55
C ALA A 84 24.84 20.67 -39.64
N ALA A 85 24.10 21.74 -39.32
CA ALA A 85 22.87 21.68 -38.54
C ALA A 85 21.81 20.76 -39.16
N ALA A 86 21.64 20.84 -40.47
CA ALA A 86 20.65 20.07 -41.22
C ALA A 86 21.01 18.57 -41.30
N VAL A 87 22.26 18.23 -41.61
CA VAL A 87 22.75 16.84 -41.59
C VAL A 87 22.58 16.25 -40.18
N GLY A 88 22.93 17.04 -39.17
CA GLY A 88 22.88 16.59 -37.79
C GLY A 88 21.50 16.28 -37.26
N GLU A 89 20.50 17.04 -37.69
CA GLU A 89 19.12 16.75 -37.35
C GLU A 89 18.56 15.54 -38.12
N LEU A 90 18.95 15.37 -39.38
CA LEU A 90 18.49 14.24 -40.20
C LEU A 90 19.05 12.90 -39.75
N LEU A 91 20.31 12.88 -39.29
CA LEU A 91 21.00 11.66 -38.89
C LEU A 91 20.84 11.31 -37.40
N ARG A 92 20.25 12.17 -36.57
CA ARG A 92 20.09 11.88 -35.13
C ARG A 92 19.33 10.57 -34.79
N TYR A 93 18.61 9.98 -35.74
CA TYR A 93 17.76 8.79 -35.56
C TYR A 93 18.32 7.49 -36.13
N VAL A 94 19.56 7.49 -36.64
CA VAL A 94 20.12 6.37 -37.43
C VAL A 94 21.05 5.43 -36.64
N GLY A 95 21.34 5.73 -35.36
CA GLY A 95 22.23 4.95 -34.49
C GLY A 95 21.55 3.88 -33.62
N PRO A 96 22.32 2.97 -32.98
CA PRO A 96 21.78 1.96 -32.06
C PRO A 96 21.07 2.61 -30.86
N HIS A 97 19.96 2.00 -30.43
CA HIS A 97 19.05 2.49 -29.41
C HIS A 97 19.79 3.05 -28.16
N THR A 98 19.48 4.31 -27.78
CA THR A 98 19.97 5.13 -26.62
C THR A 98 21.12 6.15 -26.84
N ALA A 99 21.33 6.66 -28.05
CA ALA A 99 22.49 7.47 -28.39
C ALA A 99 22.52 8.95 -27.91
N ASP A 100 22.88 9.20 -26.65
CA ASP A 100 23.28 10.53 -26.13
C ASP A 100 24.57 11.08 -26.79
N TRP A 101 25.24 10.25 -27.58
CA TRP A 101 26.57 10.54 -28.16
C TRP A 101 26.54 11.39 -29.43
N TRP A 102 25.42 11.44 -30.18
CA TRP A 102 25.41 12.06 -31.53
C TRP A 102 25.72 13.56 -31.48
N SER A 103 24.92 14.35 -30.76
CA SER A 103 25.11 15.81 -30.70
C SER A 103 26.41 16.22 -30.01
N LEU A 104 26.96 15.34 -29.17
CA LEU A 104 28.27 15.53 -28.56
C LEU A 104 29.41 15.28 -29.55
N LEU A 105 29.31 14.20 -30.35
CA LEU A 105 30.25 13.90 -31.42
C LEU A 105 30.30 15.06 -32.42
N GLU A 106 29.14 15.58 -32.82
CA GLU A 106 29.02 16.72 -33.71
C GLU A 106 29.77 17.93 -33.19
N PHE A 107 29.44 18.36 -31.97
CA PHE A 107 30.06 19.54 -31.37
C PHE A 107 31.58 19.38 -31.23
N ARG A 108 32.06 18.21 -30.79
CA ARG A 108 33.50 17.92 -30.65
C ARG A 108 34.20 17.90 -32.00
N ALA A 109 33.60 17.29 -33.03
CA ALA A 109 34.13 17.28 -34.38
C ALA A 109 34.22 18.70 -34.96
N TRP A 110 33.18 19.51 -34.80
CA TRP A 110 33.16 20.90 -35.24
C TRP A 110 34.22 21.75 -34.53
N HIS A 111 34.33 21.60 -33.21
CA HIS A 111 35.32 22.29 -32.39
C HIS A 111 36.74 21.91 -32.81
N GLN A 112 37.00 20.61 -33.00
CA GLN A 112 38.32 20.10 -33.39
C GLN A 112 38.73 20.53 -34.81
N ALA A 113 37.78 20.56 -35.76
CA ALA A 113 38.07 20.85 -37.16
C ALA A 113 38.12 22.35 -37.48
N HIS A 114 37.31 23.18 -36.81
CA HIS A 114 37.09 24.58 -37.18
C HIS A 114 37.18 25.58 -36.02
N GLY A 115 37.48 25.11 -34.81
CA GLY A 115 37.61 25.95 -33.62
C GLY A 115 36.29 26.24 -32.92
N LEU A 116 36.39 26.72 -31.67
CA LEU A 116 35.23 26.94 -30.79
C LEU A 116 34.23 27.98 -31.34
N PRO A 117 34.65 29.11 -31.95
CA PRO A 117 33.70 30.10 -32.50
C PRO A 117 32.76 29.50 -33.55
N TRP A 118 33.30 28.72 -34.48
CA TRP A 118 32.49 28.09 -35.53
C TRP A 118 31.61 26.96 -34.99
N ALA A 119 32.10 26.17 -34.03
CA ALA A 119 31.32 25.10 -33.41
C ALA A 119 30.10 25.64 -32.65
N VAL A 120 30.24 26.76 -31.93
CA VAL A 120 29.16 27.41 -31.19
C VAL A 120 28.15 28.06 -32.13
N ALA A 121 28.61 28.78 -33.17
CA ALA A 121 27.74 29.30 -34.22
C ALA A 121 26.93 28.19 -34.91
N THR A 122 27.56 27.05 -35.18
CA THR A 122 26.92 25.86 -35.75
C THR A 122 25.95 25.19 -34.78
N ALA A 123 26.24 25.18 -33.48
CA ALA A 123 25.30 24.71 -32.46
C ALA A 123 24.04 25.60 -32.37
N ILE A 124 24.17 26.91 -32.55
CA ILE A 124 23.02 27.83 -32.63
C ILE A 124 22.12 27.48 -33.83
N GLU A 125 22.71 27.24 -35.00
CA GLU A 125 21.97 26.75 -36.18
C GLU A 125 21.32 25.38 -35.92
N ARG A 126 22.05 24.47 -35.26
CA ARG A 126 21.59 23.10 -34.93
C ARG A 126 20.37 23.09 -34.02
N TYR A 127 20.32 23.98 -33.03
CA TYR A 127 19.18 24.09 -32.10
C TYR A 127 17.97 24.80 -32.70
N ALA A 128 18.15 25.55 -33.78
CA ALA A 128 17.07 26.20 -34.51
C ALA A 128 16.43 25.33 -35.62
N VAL A 129 16.93 24.11 -35.85
CA VAL A 129 16.43 23.18 -36.87
C VAL A 129 15.87 21.91 -36.22
N GLN A 130 14.69 21.46 -36.66
CA GLN A 130 14.05 20.23 -36.18
C GLN A 130 13.30 19.45 -37.28
N ILE A 131 13.12 18.14 -37.09
CA ILE A 131 12.21 17.34 -37.91
C ILE A 131 10.73 17.60 -37.56
N HIS A 132 9.87 17.70 -38.57
CA HIS A 132 8.42 17.85 -38.41
C HIS A 132 7.75 16.58 -37.83
N GLY A 133 6.99 16.73 -36.74
CA GLY A 133 6.22 15.64 -36.10
C GLY A 133 6.96 14.92 -34.97
N TRP A 134 6.25 14.35 -33.99
CA TRP A 134 6.84 13.70 -32.80
C TRP A 134 7.24 12.25 -33.07
N HIS A 135 8.46 11.88 -32.63
CA HIS A 135 9.02 10.55 -32.82
C HIS A 135 9.85 10.14 -31.61
N THR A 136 9.63 8.92 -31.12
CA THR A 136 10.37 8.31 -30.02
C THR A 136 11.83 8.05 -30.42
N ASP A 137 12.76 8.37 -29.53
CA ASP A 137 14.18 8.11 -29.76
C ASP A 137 14.47 6.61 -29.91
N GLY A 138 15.44 6.30 -30.77
CA GLY A 138 15.76 4.92 -31.15
C GLY A 138 14.82 4.31 -32.19
N VAL A 139 13.71 4.96 -32.55
CA VAL A 139 12.87 4.52 -33.67
C VAL A 139 13.05 5.50 -34.82
N ARG A 140 13.67 5.04 -35.91
CA ARG A 140 13.83 5.85 -37.10
C ARG A 140 12.45 6.27 -37.64
N PRO A 141 12.18 7.58 -37.81
CA PRO A 141 10.94 8.05 -38.41
C PRO A 141 10.76 7.49 -39.83
N PRO A 142 9.51 7.30 -40.31
CA PRO A 142 9.26 7.02 -41.71
C PRO A 142 9.97 8.05 -42.59
N LEU A 143 10.51 7.62 -43.73
CA LEU A 143 11.26 8.49 -44.65
C LEU A 143 10.45 9.75 -45.03
N GLY A 144 9.14 9.60 -45.22
CA GLY A 144 8.19 10.69 -45.48
C GLY A 144 8.02 11.71 -44.34
N HIS A 145 8.55 11.46 -43.15
CA HIS A 145 8.48 12.36 -41.99
C HIS A 145 9.77 13.16 -41.77
N LEU A 146 10.90 12.76 -42.38
CA LEU A 146 12.19 13.47 -42.31
C LEU A 146 12.15 14.79 -43.10
N SER A 147 11.40 15.77 -42.58
CA SER A 147 11.23 17.12 -43.13
C SER A 147 11.83 18.12 -42.17
N LEU A 148 12.82 18.90 -42.61
CA LEU A 148 13.43 19.92 -41.77
C LEU A 148 12.56 21.18 -41.71
N THR A 149 12.27 21.62 -40.49
CA THR A 149 11.51 22.82 -40.13
C THR A 149 12.32 23.66 -39.15
N THR A 150 11.96 24.94 -39.01
CA THR A 150 12.55 25.77 -37.95
C THR A 150 11.96 25.33 -36.60
N ALA A 151 12.78 25.27 -35.57
CA ALA A 151 12.35 24.90 -34.23
C ALA A 151 11.27 25.87 -33.72
N SER A 152 10.16 25.30 -33.22
CA SER A 152 9.12 26.05 -32.54
C SER A 152 9.47 26.21 -31.06
N TRP A 153 9.12 27.37 -30.50
CA TRP A 153 9.27 27.68 -29.08
C TRP A 153 8.40 26.80 -28.19
N TYR A 154 7.38 26.14 -28.75
CA TYR A 154 6.56 25.18 -28.03
C TYR A 154 7.26 23.83 -27.82
N GLU A 155 8.20 23.45 -28.71
CA GLU A 155 8.71 22.08 -28.75
C GLU A 155 10.19 21.97 -28.37
N PHE A 156 11.04 22.90 -28.82
CA PHE A 156 12.51 22.93 -28.62
C PHE A 156 13.13 21.56 -28.30
N ARG A 157 12.85 20.55 -29.14
CA ARG A 157 13.02 19.15 -28.72
C ARG A 157 14.47 18.76 -28.61
N THR A 158 15.27 19.21 -29.57
CA THR A 158 16.72 19.03 -29.57
C THR A 158 17.35 19.68 -28.34
N VAL A 159 16.91 20.89 -27.99
CA VAL A 159 17.41 21.61 -26.80
C VAL A 159 17.02 20.88 -25.52
N ASN A 160 15.76 20.49 -25.35
CA ASN A 160 15.32 19.76 -24.16
C ASN A 160 16.05 18.43 -23.98
N ARG A 161 16.21 17.67 -25.07
CA ARG A 161 16.96 16.41 -25.04
C ARG A 161 18.43 16.63 -24.70
N ASP A 162 19.09 17.58 -25.36
CA ASP A 162 20.51 17.87 -25.13
C ASP A 162 20.76 18.48 -23.75
N LEU A 163 19.75 19.13 -23.16
CA LEU A 163 19.73 19.55 -21.76
C LEU A 163 19.69 18.32 -20.84
N ASP A 164 18.73 17.42 -21.03
CA ASP A 164 18.54 16.21 -20.21
C ASP A 164 19.76 15.26 -20.31
N ASN A 165 20.41 15.20 -21.48
CA ASN A 165 21.56 14.36 -21.78
C ASN A 165 22.92 15.00 -21.42
N GLY A 166 22.93 16.25 -20.95
CA GLY A 166 24.15 16.94 -20.51
C GLY A 166 25.05 17.50 -21.62
N VAL A 167 24.63 17.44 -22.89
CA VAL A 167 25.36 18.03 -24.03
C VAL A 167 25.50 19.54 -23.85
N ILE A 168 24.42 20.23 -23.48
CA ILE A 168 24.44 21.69 -23.24
C ILE A 168 25.36 22.03 -22.07
N ALA A 169 25.40 21.19 -21.04
CA ALA A 169 26.31 21.37 -19.91
C ALA A 169 27.77 21.27 -20.34
N GLU A 170 28.12 20.36 -21.24
CA GLU A 170 29.47 20.23 -21.79
C GLU A 170 29.86 21.42 -22.68
N ILE A 171 28.97 21.88 -23.55
CA ILE A 171 29.21 23.07 -24.38
C ILE A 171 29.46 24.29 -23.47
N ARG A 172 28.60 24.51 -22.47
CA ARG A 172 28.77 25.61 -21.50
C ARG A 172 30.00 25.45 -20.61
N ALA A 173 30.42 24.22 -20.29
CA ALA A 173 31.67 23.99 -19.57
C ALA A 173 32.89 24.39 -20.42
N THR A 174 32.85 24.09 -21.72
CA THR A 174 33.89 24.46 -22.69
C THR A 174 33.96 25.98 -22.85
N LEU A 175 32.81 26.64 -23.01
CA LEU A 175 32.70 28.10 -23.05
C LEU A 175 33.18 28.78 -21.77
N ALA A 176 32.85 28.21 -20.60
CA ALA A 176 33.29 28.75 -19.31
C ALA A 176 34.81 28.60 -19.08
N ALA A 177 35.45 27.64 -19.75
CA ALA A 177 36.89 27.40 -19.70
C ALA A 177 37.67 28.16 -20.80
N ALA A 178 36.98 28.74 -21.78
CA ALA A 178 37.60 29.49 -22.88
C ALA A 178 38.33 30.74 -22.36
N THR A 179 39.44 31.08 -23.03
CA THR A 179 40.17 32.32 -22.76
C THR A 179 39.31 33.55 -23.10
N ASP A 180 39.64 34.72 -22.55
CA ASP A 180 38.89 35.96 -22.85
C ASP A 180 38.85 36.25 -24.37
N ASP A 181 39.96 36.08 -25.08
CA ASP A 181 40.06 36.30 -26.52
C ASP A 181 39.22 35.30 -27.34
N GLU A 182 39.26 34.02 -26.96
CA GLU A 182 38.47 32.97 -27.61
C GLU A 182 36.98 33.14 -27.36
N TYR A 183 36.59 33.54 -26.14
CA TYR A 183 35.20 33.83 -25.79
C TYR A 183 34.68 35.06 -26.56
N ALA A 184 35.49 36.12 -26.71
CA ALA A 184 35.15 37.27 -27.53
C ALA A 184 34.95 36.89 -29.02
N ALA A 185 35.79 35.99 -29.55
CA ALA A 185 35.62 35.46 -30.91
C ALA A 185 34.34 34.61 -31.05
N VAL A 186 33.98 33.83 -30.02
CA VAL A 186 32.71 33.09 -29.97
C VAL A 186 31.51 34.05 -30.00
N ILE A 187 31.52 35.12 -29.21
CA ILE A 187 30.44 36.12 -29.20
C ILE A 187 30.27 36.74 -30.60
N ALA A 188 31.38 37.15 -31.22
CA ALA A 188 31.36 37.74 -32.56
C ALA A 188 30.76 36.77 -33.60
N ALA A 189 31.19 35.51 -33.60
CA ALA A 189 30.63 34.48 -34.48
C ALA A 189 29.15 34.21 -34.19
N ALA A 190 28.77 34.06 -32.92
CA ALA A 190 27.39 33.80 -32.53
C ALA A 190 26.44 34.95 -32.94
N ALA A 191 26.91 36.20 -32.88
CA ALA A 191 26.12 37.38 -33.25
C ALA A 191 25.65 37.34 -34.72
N GLU A 192 26.45 36.78 -35.64
CA GLU A 192 26.09 36.63 -37.05
C GLU A 192 24.94 35.63 -37.30
N HIS A 193 24.70 34.73 -36.33
CA HIS A 193 23.70 33.66 -36.43
C HIS A 193 22.42 33.95 -35.62
N ARG A 194 22.14 35.21 -35.26
CA ARG A 194 20.96 35.62 -34.46
C ARG A 194 19.78 36.16 -35.28
N ASP A 195 19.68 35.77 -36.56
CA ASP A 195 18.69 36.27 -37.54
C ASP A 195 17.25 35.73 -37.36
N HIS A 196 17.01 34.81 -36.42
CA HIS A 196 15.70 34.22 -36.15
C HIS A 196 15.45 34.07 -34.63
N PRO A 197 14.21 34.24 -34.12
CA PRO A 197 13.92 34.13 -32.68
C PRO A 197 14.44 32.82 -32.04
N ALA A 198 14.25 31.67 -32.71
CA ALA A 198 14.78 30.39 -32.23
C ALA A 198 16.32 30.35 -32.08
N LYS A 199 17.05 31.05 -32.96
CA LYS A 199 18.51 31.15 -32.88
C LYS A 199 18.96 32.14 -31.80
N ARG A 200 18.25 33.27 -31.62
CA ARG A 200 18.49 34.19 -30.49
C ARG A 200 18.32 33.48 -29.15
N PHE A 201 17.31 32.62 -29.03
CA PHE A 201 17.11 31.79 -27.84
C PHE A 201 18.25 30.79 -27.62
N ALA A 202 18.65 30.05 -28.66
CA ALA A 202 19.79 29.13 -28.58
C ALA A 202 21.10 29.85 -28.22
N ALA A 203 21.35 31.03 -28.79
CA ALA A 203 22.50 31.87 -28.46
C ALA A 203 22.49 32.28 -26.97
N THR A 204 21.34 32.73 -26.46
CA THR A 204 21.15 33.11 -25.05
C THR A 204 21.41 31.93 -24.10
N LEU A 205 20.96 30.73 -24.47
CA LEU A 205 21.18 29.52 -23.67
C LEU A 205 22.65 29.14 -23.53
N LEU A 206 23.41 29.27 -24.63
CA LEU A 206 24.84 28.95 -24.67
C LEU A 206 25.71 30.06 -24.07
N LEU A 207 25.31 31.33 -24.26
CA LEU A 207 26.04 32.54 -23.87
C LEU A 207 25.18 33.40 -22.92
N PRO A 208 24.85 32.90 -21.72
CA PRO A 208 23.95 33.58 -20.78
C PRO A 208 24.57 34.82 -20.12
N ASP A 209 25.87 35.05 -20.31
CA ASP A 209 26.59 36.19 -19.76
C ASP A 209 26.43 37.45 -20.63
N GLU A 210 25.94 37.29 -21.87
CA GLU A 210 25.46 38.39 -22.71
C GLU A 210 24.06 38.82 -22.27
N THR A 211 24.00 39.57 -21.16
CA THR A 211 22.73 39.93 -20.48
C THR A 211 21.77 40.73 -21.35
N ASP A 212 22.26 41.57 -22.26
CA ASP A 212 21.42 42.29 -23.23
C ASP A 212 20.68 41.32 -24.18
N TRP A 213 21.31 40.20 -24.55
CA TRP A 213 20.69 39.18 -25.39
C TRP A 213 19.60 38.42 -24.62
N THR A 214 19.82 38.25 -23.31
CA THR A 214 18.84 37.66 -22.40
C THR A 214 17.62 38.57 -22.23
N ALA A 215 17.84 39.87 -22.02
CA ALA A 215 16.76 40.86 -21.94
C ALA A 215 15.92 40.91 -23.23
N GLU A 216 16.59 40.91 -24.39
CA GLU A 216 15.94 40.86 -25.71
C GLU A 216 15.05 39.62 -25.84
N ILE A 217 15.57 38.43 -25.52
CA ILE A 217 14.80 37.20 -25.71
C ILE A 217 13.66 37.07 -24.71
N CYS A 218 13.82 37.57 -23.48
CA CYS A 218 12.76 37.58 -22.47
C CYS A 218 11.56 38.40 -22.94
N ALA A 219 11.79 39.58 -23.55
CA ALA A 219 10.73 40.39 -24.13
C ALA A 219 10.04 39.72 -25.33
N GLU A 220 10.79 39.00 -26.19
CA GLU A 220 10.21 38.20 -27.27
C GLU A 220 9.41 37.00 -26.74
N TYR A 221 9.89 36.35 -25.67
CA TYR A 221 9.32 35.13 -25.10
C TYR A 221 7.89 35.30 -24.64
N GLN A 222 7.54 36.48 -24.12
CA GLN A 222 6.18 36.84 -23.75
C GLN A 222 5.16 36.51 -24.86
N GLN A 223 5.49 36.77 -26.12
CA GLN A 223 4.56 36.62 -27.25
C GLN A 223 4.37 35.16 -27.69
N TYR A 224 5.27 34.27 -27.31
CA TYR A 224 5.33 32.88 -27.77
C TYR A 224 5.16 31.85 -26.66
N ARG A 225 5.09 32.29 -25.39
CA ARG A 225 4.87 31.44 -24.22
C ARG A 225 3.51 30.75 -24.33
N SER A 226 3.53 29.46 -24.63
CA SER A 226 2.32 28.63 -24.82
C SER A 226 2.30 27.40 -23.91
N SER A 227 3.46 26.93 -23.43
CA SER A 227 3.62 25.89 -22.41
C SER A 227 4.88 26.16 -21.58
N GLY A 228 4.87 25.84 -20.28
CA GLY A 228 6.05 26.11 -19.42
C GLY A 228 7.20 25.11 -19.57
N ALA A 229 7.13 24.19 -20.53
CA ALA A 229 8.22 23.28 -20.84
C ALA A 229 9.51 24.01 -21.29
N THR A 230 9.37 25.22 -21.84
CA THR A 230 10.52 26.05 -22.24
C THR A 230 10.93 27.07 -21.18
N ASP A 231 10.12 27.30 -20.13
CA ASP A 231 10.51 28.08 -18.96
C ASP A 231 11.76 27.46 -18.32
N ARG A 232 11.80 26.13 -18.20
CA ARG A 232 12.96 25.39 -17.66
C ARG A 232 14.28 25.72 -18.37
N VAL A 233 14.24 25.93 -19.68
CA VAL A 233 15.43 26.26 -20.47
C VAL A 233 15.83 27.73 -20.27
N LEU A 234 14.84 28.63 -20.25
CA LEU A 234 15.05 30.06 -20.02
C LEU A 234 15.70 30.33 -18.64
N LEU A 235 15.26 29.61 -17.61
CA LEU A 235 15.73 29.77 -16.23
C LEU A 235 17.23 29.53 -16.03
N HIS A 236 17.90 28.80 -16.94
CA HIS A 236 19.35 28.62 -16.89
C HIS A 236 20.15 29.79 -17.48
N SER A 237 19.47 30.79 -18.06
CA SER A 237 20.08 31.93 -18.74
C SER A 237 19.85 33.25 -18.00
N VAL A 238 18.74 33.37 -17.26
CA VAL A 238 18.42 34.58 -16.49
C VAL A 238 19.44 34.86 -15.38
N SER A 239 19.60 36.14 -15.03
CA SER A 239 20.49 36.63 -13.97
C SER A 239 19.93 37.84 -13.23
N ASP A 240 18.83 38.42 -13.70
CA ASP A 240 18.18 39.59 -13.14
C ASP A 240 16.67 39.31 -13.02
N PRO A 241 16.01 39.62 -11.89
CA PRO A 241 14.56 39.53 -11.76
C PRO A 241 13.79 40.20 -12.90
N ALA A 242 14.28 41.32 -13.43
CA ALA A 242 13.67 42.06 -14.54
C ALA A 242 13.54 41.22 -15.81
N HIS A 243 14.41 40.22 -16.01
CA HIS A 243 14.28 39.27 -17.14
C HIS A 243 13.01 38.43 -17.05
N LEU A 244 12.64 37.99 -15.84
CA LEU A 244 11.42 37.18 -15.63
C LEU A 244 10.16 38.05 -15.68
N GLU A 245 10.25 39.30 -15.22
CA GLU A 245 9.19 40.29 -15.38
C GLU A 245 8.91 40.57 -16.87
N ALA A 246 9.96 40.82 -17.67
CA ALA A 246 9.84 41.03 -19.11
C ALA A 246 9.28 39.81 -19.87
N ALA A 247 9.56 38.60 -19.37
CA ALA A 247 9.01 37.36 -19.92
C ALA A 247 7.62 36.99 -19.36
N GLU A 248 7.05 37.78 -18.44
CA GLU A 248 5.80 37.51 -17.71
C GLU A 248 5.78 36.13 -17.01
N VAL A 249 6.92 35.68 -16.49
CA VAL A 249 7.04 34.44 -15.74
C VAL A 249 6.73 34.71 -14.26
N THR A 250 5.47 34.52 -13.88
CA THR A 250 4.97 34.78 -12.51
C THR A 250 4.76 33.52 -11.68
N GLU A 251 4.73 32.34 -12.31
CA GLU A 251 4.67 31.01 -11.70
C GLU A 251 5.43 29.99 -12.58
N LEU A 252 5.91 28.91 -11.97
CA LEU A 252 6.49 27.76 -12.68
C LEU A 252 5.38 26.80 -13.14
N ASP A 253 5.58 26.17 -14.29
CA ASP A 253 4.62 25.19 -14.81
C ASP A 253 4.57 23.89 -13.99
N ALA A 254 3.36 23.56 -13.52
CA ALA A 254 3.12 22.39 -12.68
C ALA A 254 3.43 21.05 -13.37
N TYR A 255 3.32 21.00 -14.71
CA TYR A 255 3.55 19.76 -15.47
C TYR A 255 5.04 19.42 -15.58
N THR A 256 5.89 20.43 -15.69
CA THR A 256 7.36 20.28 -15.81
C THR A 256 8.11 20.59 -14.52
N LEU A 257 7.41 20.85 -13.42
CA LEU A 257 8.00 21.17 -12.13
C LEU A 257 8.87 20.02 -11.60
N GLY A 258 10.13 20.35 -11.31
CA GLY A 258 11.10 19.45 -10.71
C GLY A 258 12.21 20.22 -10.01
N VAL A 259 13.22 19.51 -9.51
CA VAL A 259 14.35 20.13 -8.81
C VAL A 259 15.12 21.10 -9.71
N GLU A 260 15.29 20.77 -10.98
CA GLU A 260 16.08 21.55 -11.93
C GLU A 260 15.55 22.99 -12.14
N PRO A 261 14.30 23.23 -12.58
CA PRO A 261 13.80 24.60 -12.79
C PRO A 261 13.77 25.41 -11.49
N ILE A 262 13.45 24.79 -10.35
CA ILE A 262 13.48 25.45 -9.04
C ILE A 262 14.90 25.87 -8.67
N ALA A 263 15.88 24.97 -8.83
CA ALA A 263 17.28 25.26 -8.55
C ALA A 263 17.80 26.36 -9.47
N ALA A 264 17.47 26.35 -10.76
CA ALA A 264 17.91 27.36 -11.73
C ALA A 264 17.33 28.74 -11.39
N LEU A 265 16.05 28.81 -11.01
CA LEU A 265 15.42 30.05 -10.54
C LEU A 265 16.10 30.60 -9.28
N VAL A 266 16.27 29.76 -8.25
CA VAL A 266 16.88 30.17 -6.98
C VAL A 266 18.34 30.55 -7.15
N ASP A 267 19.10 29.82 -7.97
CA ASP A 267 20.49 30.13 -8.29
C ASP A 267 20.63 31.47 -9.02
N SER A 268 19.74 31.75 -9.98
CA SER A 268 19.86 32.90 -10.87
C SER A 268 19.56 34.23 -10.17
N ILE A 269 18.49 34.28 -9.37
CA ILE A 269 17.99 35.55 -8.79
C ILE A 269 17.84 35.55 -7.26
N GLY A 270 18.23 34.46 -6.58
CA GLY A 270 18.28 34.40 -5.13
C GLY A 270 16.93 34.66 -4.44
N ALA A 271 16.91 35.52 -3.42
CA ALA A 271 15.71 35.84 -2.65
C ALA A 271 14.57 36.45 -3.49
N ALA A 272 14.90 37.09 -4.63
CA ALA A 272 13.89 37.62 -5.55
C ALA A 272 13.04 36.53 -6.24
N SER A 273 13.40 35.25 -6.10
CA SER A 273 12.58 34.13 -6.56
C SER A 273 11.33 33.88 -5.70
N LEU A 274 11.26 34.44 -4.48
CA LEU A 274 10.20 34.15 -3.52
C LEU A 274 8.76 34.38 -4.07
N PRO A 275 8.45 35.49 -4.76
CA PRO A 275 7.10 35.69 -5.32
C PRO A 275 6.68 34.59 -6.30
N ILE A 276 7.60 34.15 -7.17
CA ILE A 276 7.33 33.09 -8.16
C ILE A 276 7.11 31.75 -7.46
N LEU A 277 7.93 31.42 -6.46
CA LEU A 277 7.79 30.18 -5.68
C LEU A 277 6.45 30.14 -4.91
N ARG A 278 6.03 31.27 -4.33
CA ARG A 278 4.73 31.40 -3.64
C ARG A 278 3.57 31.22 -4.59
N ASN A 279 3.57 31.96 -5.72
CA ASN A 279 2.53 31.85 -6.74
C ASN A 279 2.42 30.43 -7.29
N THR A 280 3.56 29.77 -7.51
CA THR A 280 3.60 28.37 -7.94
C THR A 280 2.95 27.46 -6.89
N LEU A 281 3.29 27.64 -5.60
CA LEU A 281 2.73 26.83 -4.52
C LEU A 281 1.21 27.01 -4.36
N ASP A 282 0.74 28.24 -4.53
CA ASP A 282 -0.67 28.64 -4.44
C ASP A 282 -1.41 28.49 -5.79
N SER A 283 -0.76 27.91 -6.80
CA SER A 283 -1.31 27.79 -8.15
C SER A 283 -2.57 26.94 -8.18
N ARG A 284 -3.51 27.30 -9.07
CA ARG A 284 -4.75 26.54 -9.28
C ARG A 284 -4.52 25.17 -9.93
N TRP A 285 -3.34 24.97 -10.51
CA TRP A 285 -2.98 23.73 -11.19
C TRP A 285 -2.52 22.67 -10.17
N TYR A 286 -2.83 21.41 -10.44
CA TYR A 286 -2.52 20.33 -9.50
C TYR A 286 -1.01 20.16 -9.31
N LEU A 287 -0.54 20.35 -8.07
CA LEU A 287 0.80 20.00 -7.63
C LEU A 287 0.80 18.71 -6.82
N ASN A 288 1.59 17.73 -7.26
CA ASN A 288 1.83 16.52 -6.49
C ASN A 288 2.62 16.81 -5.19
N ALA A 289 2.61 15.87 -4.25
CA ALA A 289 3.27 16.04 -2.95
C ALA A 289 4.78 16.30 -3.05
N GLU A 290 5.45 15.77 -4.07
CA GLU A 290 6.90 15.96 -4.26
C GLU A 290 7.20 17.38 -4.74
N GLY A 291 6.44 17.90 -5.71
CA GLY A 291 6.56 19.27 -6.19
C GLY A 291 6.39 20.29 -5.07
N LYS A 292 5.37 20.12 -4.21
CA LYS A 292 5.15 20.97 -3.03
C LYS A 292 6.34 20.98 -2.08
N LYS A 293 6.93 19.80 -1.79
CA LYS A 293 8.12 19.70 -0.94
C LYS A 293 9.33 20.43 -1.53
N GLN A 294 9.56 20.30 -2.83
CA GLN A 294 10.70 20.97 -3.47
C GLN A 294 10.54 22.49 -3.46
N LEU A 295 9.33 23.02 -3.68
CA LEU A 295 9.04 24.45 -3.56
C LEU A 295 9.24 24.96 -2.14
N LEU A 296 8.68 24.28 -1.14
CA LEU A 296 8.83 24.66 0.26
C LEU A 296 10.28 24.58 0.74
N ARG A 297 11.03 23.58 0.25
CA ARG A 297 12.47 23.51 0.48
C ARG A 297 13.22 24.67 -0.17
N ALA A 298 12.84 25.09 -1.38
CA ALA A 298 13.40 26.27 -2.01
C ALA A 298 13.20 27.52 -1.15
N ILE A 299 11.96 27.75 -0.71
CA ILE A 299 11.60 28.86 0.18
C ILE A 299 12.39 28.80 1.48
N ALA A 300 12.56 27.61 2.07
CA ALA A 300 13.31 27.45 3.32
C ALA A 300 14.80 27.81 3.21
N MET A 301 15.36 27.76 2.00
CA MET A 301 16.75 28.11 1.72
C MET A 301 16.94 29.61 1.42
N LEU A 302 15.87 30.36 1.16
CA LEU A 302 15.98 31.79 0.87
C LEU A 302 16.30 32.57 2.16
N PRO A 303 17.33 33.43 2.14
CA PRO A 303 17.61 34.32 3.25
C PRO A 303 16.54 35.41 3.37
N GLY A 304 16.31 35.90 4.60
CA GLY A 304 15.45 37.06 4.88
C GLY A 304 14.17 36.75 5.66
N ASP A 305 13.60 37.80 6.27
CA ASP A 305 12.42 37.71 7.13
C ASP A 305 11.14 37.33 6.36
N GLU A 306 11.05 37.66 5.08
CA GLU A 306 9.84 37.45 4.28
C GLU A 306 9.58 35.97 3.97
N ALA A 307 10.64 35.19 3.72
CA ALA A 307 10.54 33.75 3.53
C ALA A 307 10.18 33.04 4.85
N ALA A 308 10.80 33.46 5.96
CA ALA A 308 10.49 32.95 7.29
C ALA A 308 9.04 33.24 7.70
N ALA A 309 8.57 34.48 7.51
CA ALA A 309 7.19 34.87 7.80
C ALA A 309 6.17 34.09 6.95
N PHE A 310 6.47 33.85 5.68
CA PHE A 310 5.60 33.04 4.80
C PHE A 310 5.39 31.62 5.32
N LEU A 311 6.47 30.95 5.77
CA LEU A 311 6.41 29.60 6.32
C LEU A 311 5.71 29.58 7.69
N VAL A 312 6.03 30.55 8.57
CA VAL A 312 5.41 30.66 9.90
C VAL A 312 3.89 30.88 9.83
N ALA A 313 3.42 31.64 8.83
CA ALA A 313 1.99 31.88 8.62
C ALA A 313 1.20 30.66 8.11
N ARG A 314 1.88 29.57 7.74
CA ARG A 314 1.27 28.39 7.08
C ARG A 314 1.69 27.06 7.73
N LEU A 315 2.09 27.08 9.00
CA LEU A 315 2.61 25.89 9.70
C LEU A 315 1.60 24.73 9.82
N ASP A 316 0.32 25.00 9.62
CA ASP A 316 -0.78 24.02 9.57
C ASP A 316 -0.91 23.33 8.20
N GLN A 317 -0.29 23.88 7.15
CA GLN A 317 -0.34 23.31 5.81
C GLN A 317 0.67 22.16 5.64
N PRO A 318 0.35 21.16 4.80
CA PRO A 318 1.22 20.02 4.56
C PRO A 318 2.64 20.43 4.14
N PHE A 319 3.64 19.78 4.76
CA PHE A 319 5.08 19.94 4.50
C PHE A 319 5.71 21.28 4.91
N VAL A 320 4.93 22.30 5.27
CA VAL A 320 5.45 23.64 5.62
C VAL A 320 6.25 23.61 6.93
N PHE A 321 5.81 22.83 7.91
CA PHE A 321 6.51 22.71 9.19
C PHE A 321 7.98 22.27 9.04
N ASP A 322 8.24 21.24 8.23
CA ASP A 322 9.60 20.74 7.99
C ASP A 322 10.48 21.81 7.31
N ALA A 323 9.90 22.57 6.38
CA ALA A 323 10.57 23.70 5.74
C ALA A 323 10.89 24.82 6.75
N ALA A 324 9.96 25.15 7.64
CA ALA A 324 10.20 26.13 8.70
C ALA A 324 11.30 25.68 9.69
N VAL A 325 11.37 24.40 10.03
CA VAL A 325 12.46 23.84 10.85
C VAL A 325 13.80 23.88 10.11
N GLU A 326 13.81 23.66 8.79
CA GLU A 326 15.03 23.86 7.98
C GLU A 326 15.47 25.33 8.00
N THR A 327 14.54 26.28 7.83
CA THR A 327 14.81 27.72 7.99
C THR A 327 15.32 28.04 9.39
N ALA A 328 14.83 27.36 10.44
CA ALA A 328 15.28 27.58 11.82
C ALA A 328 16.77 27.34 11.99
N ARG A 329 17.27 26.29 11.33
CA ARG A 329 18.67 25.90 11.40
C ARG A 329 19.56 26.78 10.54
N ARG A 330 19.06 27.24 9.39
CA ARG A 330 19.82 28.07 8.44
C ARG A 330 19.82 29.55 8.84
N TYR A 331 18.65 30.10 9.17
CA TYR A 331 18.41 31.51 9.43
C TYR A 331 17.66 31.70 10.77
N PRO A 332 18.28 31.35 11.91
CA PRO A 332 17.62 31.32 13.21
C PRO A 332 17.04 32.69 13.62
N ALA A 333 17.77 33.78 13.37
CA ALA A 333 17.32 35.13 13.74
C ALA A 333 16.02 35.54 13.02
N SER A 334 15.96 35.33 11.70
CA SER A 334 14.80 35.69 10.88
C SER A 334 13.56 34.88 11.27
N LEU A 335 13.74 33.59 11.53
CA LEU A 335 12.64 32.73 11.97
C LEU A 335 12.14 33.09 13.37
N LEU A 336 13.04 33.32 14.33
CA LEU A 336 12.64 33.68 15.69
C LEU A 336 11.84 35.00 15.71
N ARG A 337 12.21 35.98 14.88
CA ARG A 337 11.41 37.20 14.68
C ARG A 337 10.02 36.92 14.12
N ALA A 338 9.93 36.08 13.09
CA ALA A 338 8.65 35.68 12.51
C ALA A 338 7.75 34.94 13.52
N VAL A 339 8.33 34.05 14.33
CA VAL A 339 7.60 33.34 15.40
C VAL A 339 7.14 34.31 16.50
N ALA A 340 8.01 35.21 16.96
CA ALA A 340 7.65 36.21 17.97
C ALA A 340 6.51 37.13 17.50
N ALA A 341 6.52 37.52 16.23
CA ALA A 341 5.44 38.31 15.63
C ALA A 341 4.10 37.54 15.59
N ALA A 342 4.13 36.23 15.34
CA ALA A 342 2.93 35.38 15.28
C ALA A 342 2.41 34.97 16.67
N ALA A 343 3.28 34.90 17.68
CA ALA A 343 2.95 34.32 18.99
C ALA A 343 1.77 35.00 19.71
N GLY A 344 1.64 36.33 19.59
CA GLY A 344 0.59 37.10 20.29
C GLY A 344 -0.84 36.83 19.81
N ALA A 345 -1.01 36.40 18.55
CA ALA A 345 -2.33 36.14 17.94
C ALA A 345 -2.63 34.64 17.78
N ALA A 346 -1.72 33.77 18.20
CA ALA A 346 -1.81 32.33 17.96
C ALA A 346 -2.90 31.65 18.81
N SER A 347 -3.76 30.87 18.14
CA SER A 347 -4.69 29.93 18.75
C SER A 347 -3.95 28.82 19.54
N PRO A 348 -4.61 28.11 20.47
CA PRO A 348 -3.97 27.04 21.24
C PRO A 348 -3.25 25.99 20.38
N ALA A 349 -3.81 25.62 19.22
CA ALA A 349 -3.22 24.66 18.30
C ALA A 349 -2.00 25.21 17.55
N GLU A 350 -1.96 26.51 17.26
CA GLU A 350 -0.83 27.15 16.59
C GLU A 350 0.37 27.36 17.52
N ARG A 351 0.11 27.59 18.82
CA ARG A 351 1.17 27.84 19.80
C ARG A 351 2.18 26.69 19.89
N GLY A 352 1.71 25.45 19.88
CA GLY A 352 2.58 24.27 19.90
C GLY A 352 3.49 24.21 18.67
N ARG A 353 2.96 24.50 17.47
CA ARG A 353 3.75 24.53 16.23
C ARG A 353 4.79 25.64 16.23
N LEU A 354 4.41 26.84 16.67
CA LEU A 354 5.32 27.98 16.80
C LEU A 354 6.47 27.70 17.79
N ALA A 355 6.15 27.16 18.97
CA ALA A 355 7.14 26.82 19.98
C ALA A 355 8.11 25.75 19.47
N ALA A 356 7.61 24.75 18.74
CA ALA A 356 8.43 23.69 18.18
C ALA A 356 9.37 24.17 17.06
N VAL A 357 8.89 25.07 16.20
CA VAL A 357 9.71 25.69 15.15
C VAL A 357 10.77 26.61 15.77
N ALA A 358 10.43 27.38 16.81
CA ALA A 358 11.39 28.19 17.56
C ALA A 358 12.47 27.33 18.26
N ALA A 359 12.09 26.19 18.84
CA ALA A 359 13.04 25.25 19.44
C ALA A 359 14.05 24.69 18.42
N GLY A 360 13.70 24.66 17.13
CA GLY A 360 14.60 24.27 16.05
C GLY A 360 15.71 25.28 15.75
N ALA A 361 15.56 26.54 16.17
CA ALA A 361 16.54 27.61 15.96
C ALA A 361 17.69 27.60 16.98
N GLY A 362 17.57 26.81 18.05
CA GLY A 362 18.58 26.68 19.10
C GLY A 362 18.44 27.69 20.25
N PRO A 363 19.48 27.89 21.06
CA PRO A 363 19.45 28.78 22.22
C PRO A 363 19.12 30.22 21.85
N LEU A 364 18.36 30.89 22.72
CA LEU A 364 17.90 32.26 22.51
C LEU A 364 18.93 33.33 22.89
N ASP A 365 20.14 32.94 23.29
CA ASP A 365 21.14 33.83 23.90
C ASP A 365 21.60 35.00 22.99
N GLY A 366 21.36 34.89 21.68
CA GLY A 366 21.63 35.95 20.69
C GLY A 366 20.39 36.73 20.20
N ALA A 367 19.19 36.44 20.72
CA ALA A 367 17.95 37.08 20.29
C ALA A 367 17.65 38.37 21.10
N ALA A 368 16.96 39.32 20.45
CA ALA A 368 16.47 40.54 21.09
C ALA A 368 15.54 40.21 22.29
N ALA A 369 15.51 41.07 23.31
CA ALA A 369 14.76 40.80 24.55
C ALA A 369 13.26 40.54 24.27
N GLU A 370 12.67 41.31 23.36
CA GLU A 370 11.27 41.19 22.98
C GLU A 370 10.96 39.84 22.33
N VAL A 371 11.88 39.33 21.51
CA VAL A 371 11.78 38.00 20.88
C VAL A 371 11.90 36.90 21.94
N ARG A 372 12.83 37.06 22.90
CA ARG A 372 12.99 36.10 24.01
C ARG A 372 11.76 36.02 24.89
N ASP A 373 11.20 37.17 25.26
CA ASP A 373 10.03 37.24 26.14
C ASP A 373 8.78 36.67 25.45
N ALA A 374 8.58 36.96 24.16
CA ALA A 374 7.49 36.40 23.38
C ALA A 374 7.57 34.87 23.29
N ILE A 375 8.75 34.32 23.03
CA ILE A 375 8.97 32.86 22.93
C ILE A 375 8.90 32.19 24.30
N GLY A 376 9.40 32.84 25.35
CA GLY A 376 9.24 32.40 26.74
C GLY A 376 7.77 32.26 27.12
N THR A 377 7.00 33.34 26.94
CA THR A 377 5.54 33.36 27.20
C THR A 377 4.80 32.28 26.41
N LEU A 378 5.18 32.09 25.14
CA LEU A 378 4.62 31.05 24.28
C LEU A 378 4.87 29.65 24.87
N THR A 379 6.10 29.36 25.27
CA THR A 379 6.52 28.05 25.79
C THR A 379 5.92 27.76 27.16
N ASP A 380 5.85 28.76 28.03
CA ASP A 380 5.25 28.65 29.36
C ASP A 380 3.75 28.37 29.27
N SER A 381 3.06 28.98 28.29
CA SER A 381 1.62 28.73 28.09
C SER A 381 1.27 27.29 27.69
N LEU A 382 2.26 26.51 27.23
CA LEU A 382 2.09 25.11 26.82
C LEU A 382 2.33 24.12 27.97
N ARG A 383 2.89 24.56 29.11
CA ARG A 383 3.20 23.71 30.27
C ARG A 383 2.35 24.13 31.46
N THR A 384 1.33 23.32 31.78
CA THR A 384 0.44 23.57 32.92
C THR A 384 0.83 22.77 34.16
N VAL A 385 1.49 21.63 33.99
CA VAL A 385 1.98 20.76 35.07
C VAL A 385 3.51 20.86 35.17
N PRO A 386 4.10 20.98 36.37
CA PRO A 386 5.54 21.08 36.52
C PRO A 386 6.27 19.78 36.16
N ASP A 387 7.50 19.91 35.67
CA ASP A 387 8.32 18.79 35.27
C ASP A 387 8.74 17.92 36.48
N ALA A 388 8.83 16.60 36.25
CA ALA A 388 9.39 15.64 37.18
C ALA A 388 10.91 15.82 37.30
N VAL A 389 11.46 15.52 38.48
CA VAL A 389 12.91 15.55 38.68
C VAL A 389 13.49 14.25 38.10
N PRO A 390 14.68 14.27 37.44
CA PRO A 390 15.26 13.07 36.84
C PRO A 390 15.45 11.86 37.79
N THR A 391 15.53 12.10 39.10
CA THR A 391 15.62 11.04 40.13
C THR A 391 14.34 10.24 40.29
N ASP A 392 13.20 10.80 39.90
CA ASP A 392 11.88 10.19 40.05
C ASP A 392 11.50 9.36 38.81
N LEU A 393 12.39 9.30 37.82
CA LEU A 393 12.17 8.68 36.53
C LEU A 393 13.06 7.44 36.35
N PRO A 394 12.57 6.37 35.70
CA PRO A 394 13.38 5.22 35.39
C PRO A 394 14.51 5.59 34.41
N PRO A 395 15.65 4.87 34.43
CA PRO A 395 16.77 5.12 33.52
C PRO A 395 16.39 5.15 32.04
N LEU A 396 15.36 4.39 31.63
CA LEU A 396 14.84 4.42 30.26
C LEU A 396 14.40 5.82 29.80
N LEU A 397 13.86 6.65 30.71
CA LEU A 397 13.34 7.99 30.42
C LEU A 397 14.34 9.11 30.73
N THR A 398 15.56 8.79 31.18
CA THR A 398 16.60 9.78 31.50
C THR A 398 17.92 9.51 30.79
N ALA A 399 18.34 8.24 30.72
CA ALA A 399 19.56 7.79 30.06
C ALA A 399 19.37 6.38 29.47
N PRO A 400 18.51 6.21 28.44
CA PRO A 400 18.20 4.90 27.86
C PRO A 400 19.45 4.22 27.28
N PRO A 401 19.45 2.88 27.12
CA PRO A 401 20.63 2.11 26.75
C PRO A 401 21.33 2.58 25.46
N TRP A 402 20.58 3.10 24.49
CA TRP A 402 21.14 3.61 23.22
C TRP A 402 21.82 4.98 23.32
N THR A 403 21.66 5.69 24.44
CA THR A 403 22.35 6.96 24.69
C THR A 403 23.66 6.78 25.46
N VAL A 404 23.79 5.66 26.17
CA VAL A 404 24.97 5.35 26.98
C VAL A 404 25.99 4.57 26.14
N LYS A 405 27.21 5.10 26.00
CA LYS A 405 28.31 4.38 25.34
C LYS A 405 28.80 3.23 26.22
N ARG A 406 28.32 2.00 25.97
CA ARG A 406 28.82 0.78 26.61
C ARG A 406 29.76 -0.01 25.69
N ARG A 407 30.75 -0.68 26.27
CA ARG A 407 31.64 -1.60 25.53
C ARG A 407 30.85 -2.87 25.20
N LYS A 408 30.56 -3.10 23.93
CA LYS A 408 29.93 -4.35 23.47
C LYS A 408 30.87 -5.52 23.73
N VAL A 409 30.42 -6.50 24.51
CA VAL A 409 31.08 -7.79 24.65
C VAL A 409 30.88 -8.52 23.32
N LYS A 410 31.97 -8.89 22.65
CA LYS A 410 31.86 -9.67 21.41
C LYS A 410 31.71 -11.14 21.80
N PRO A 411 30.71 -11.86 21.25
CA PRO A 411 30.65 -13.31 21.43
C PRO A 411 31.93 -13.96 20.87
N PRO A 412 32.37 -15.11 21.43
CA PRO A 412 33.49 -15.86 20.91
C PRO A 412 33.18 -16.33 19.48
N VAL A 413 34.23 -16.49 18.67
CA VAL A 413 34.12 -17.15 17.37
C VAL A 413 34.40 -18.63 17.59
N LEU A 414 33.39 -19.47 17.35
CA LEU A 414 33.46 -20.92 17.54
C LEU A 414 33.31 -21.62 16.18
N ASP A 415 33.97 -22.74 16.01
CA ASP A 415 33.81 -23.63 14.86
C ASP A 415 32.95 -24.82 15.30
N LEU A 416 31.66 -24.76 14.98
CA LEU A 416 30.65 -25.71 15.43
C LEU A 416 29.99 -26.37 14.21
N GLU A 417 29.80 -27.68 14.27
CA GLU A 417 29.08 -28.43 13.23
C GLU A 417 27.57 -28.30 13.42
N PRO A 418 26.79 -27.80 12.44
CA PRO A 418 25.35 -27.59 12.60
C PRO A 418 24.53 -28.86 12.85
N ILE A 419 23.57 -28.76 13.77
CA ILE A 419 22.59 -29.79 14.09
C ILE A 419 21.23 -29.38 13.50
N GLY A 420 20.66 -30.25 12.67
CA GLY A 420 19.33 -30.07 12.09
C GLY A 420 19.05 -31.13 11.03
N GLU A 421 18.40 -32.24 11.42
CA GLU A 421 18.02 -33.30 10.49
C GLU A 421 16.97 -32.81 9.49
N PRO A 422 17.14 -33.06 8.18
CA PRO A 422 16.16 -32.60 7.20
C PRO A 422 14.81 -33.28 7.36
N THR A 423 13.72 -32.52 7.36
CA THR A 423 12.35 -33.03 7.43
C THR A 423 11.43 -32.31 6.44
N VAL A 424 10.37 -32.97 6.01
CA VAL A 424 9.32 -32.41 5.13
C VAL A 424 7.97 -32.72 5.76
N ASP A 425 7.06 -31.75 5.72
CA ASP A 425 5.67 -31.94 6.10
C ASP A 425 4.93 -32.80 5.07
N GLN A 426 4.36 -33.92 5.51
CA GLN A 426 3.69 -34.89 4.65
C GLN A 426 2.16 -34.73 4.61
N ASP A 427 1.59 -33.76 5.32
CA ASP A 427 0.12 -33.54 5.41
C ASP A 427 -0.55 -33.15 4.07
N GLY A 428 0.16 -33.25 2.94
CA GLY A 428 -0.33 -32.93 1.59
C GLY A 428 -0.25 -34.05 0.55
N ASP A 429 0.17 -35.28 0.88
CA ASP A 429 0.37 -36.34 -0.14
C ASP A 429 -0.96 -36.77 -0.81
N ASP A 430 -2.06 -36.83 -0.06
CA ASP A 430 -3.37 -37.22 -0.61
C ASP A 430 -3.88 -36.21 -1.67
N ARG A 431 -3.55 -34.92 -1.53
CA ARG A 431 -3.93 -33.86 -2.49
C ARG A 431 -3.34 -34.08 -3.88
N TRP A 432 -2.13 -34.64 -3.96
CA TRP A 432 -1.40 -34.78 -5.23
C TRP A 432 -1.46 -36.20 -5.80
N ARG A 433 -1.93 -37.18 -5.02
CA ARG A 433 -2.05 -38.58 -5.41
C ARG A 433 -2.98 -38.77 -6.61
N GLU A 434 -4.16 -38.17 -6.58
CA GLU A 434 -5.15 -38.27 -7.67
C GLU A 434 -4.63 -37.67 -8.99
N ALA A 435 -3.94 -36.53 -8.94
CA ALA A 435 -3.32 -35.92 -10.11
C ALA A 435 -2.22 -36.83 -10.70
N ARG A 436 -1.41 -37.46 -9.85
CA ARG A 436 -0.38 -38.42 -10.26
C ARG A 436 -1.01 -39.65 -10.93
N GLU A 437 -2.05 -40.22 -10.33
CA GLU A 437 -2.79 -41.36 -10.90
C GLU A 437 -3.40 -41.01 -12.26
N HIS A 438 -4.00 -39.82 -12.38
CA HIS A 438 -4.55 -39.33 -13.64
C HIS A 438 -3.50 -39.26 -14.76
N TYR A 439 -2.38 -38.58 -14.53
CA TYR A 439 -1.32 -38.44 -15.54
C TYR A 439 -0.65 -39.77 -15.88
N GLN A 440 -0.52 -40.69 -14.93
CA GLN A 440 0.07 -42.00 -15.17
C GLN A 440 -0.88 -42.95 -15.91
N SER A 441 -2.18 -42.76 -15.77
CA SER A 441 -3.20 -43.52 -16.53
C SER A 441 -3.31 -43.08 -17.99
N ASP A 442 -2.86 -41.88 -18.34
CA ASP A 442 -2.82 -41.37 -19.72
C ASP A 442 -1.62 -41.94 -20.49
N THR A 443 -1.87 -43.09 -21.14
CA THR A 443 -0.85 -43.82 -21.92
C THR A 443 -0.22 -43.01 -23.06
N GLU A 444 -0.94 -42.05 -23.66
CA GLU A 444 -0.43 -41.21 -24.74
C GLU A 444 0.52 -40.13 -24.19
N GLN A 445 0.13 -39.49 -23.08
CA GLN A 445 0.93 -38.50 -22.40
C GLN A 445 2.22 -39.10 -21.81
N VAL A 446 2.14 -40.32 -21.24
CA VAL A 446 3.32 -41.06 -20.77
C VAL A 446 4.26 -41.40 -21.94
N ALA A 447 3.72 -41.87 -23.07
CA ALA A 447 4.54 -42.16 -24.25
C ALA A 447 5.26 -40.91 -24.79
N LYS A 448 4.61 -39.75 -24.73
CA LYS A 448 5.19 -38.44 -25.09
C LYS A 448 6.33 -38.05 -24.15
N TRP A 449 6.16 -38.22 -22.83
CA TRP A 449 7.23 -37.98 -21.85
C TRP A 449 8.42 -38.91 -22.07
N ARG A 450 8.19 -40.20 -22.32
CA ARG A 450 9.27 -41.17 -22.63
C ARG A 450 10.09 -40.76 -23.86
N ARG A 451 9.44 -40.22 -24.91
CA ARG A 451 10.13 -39.71 -26.10
C ARG A 451 10.95 -38.46 -25.78
N LEU A 452 10.36 -37.52 -25.04
CA LEU A 452 11.00 -36.28 -24.63
C LEU A 452 12.28 -36.53 -23.79
N VAL A 453 12.22 -37.48 -22.83
CA VAL A 453 13.37 -37.85 -21.97
C VAL A 453 14.48 -38.51 -22.79
N ARG A 454 14.11 -39.34 -23.77
CA ARG A 454 15.06 -40.00 -24.66
C ARG A 454 15.83 -39.03 -25.55
N ASP A 455 15.15 -38.03 -26.09
CA ASP A 455 15.73 -37.16 -27.13
C ASP A 455 16.56 -35.98 -26.57
N ARG A 456 16.60 -35.80 -25.23
CA ARG A 456 17.34 -34.75 -24.50
C ARG A 456 17.15 -33.32 -25.04
N ALA A 457 16.02 -33.03 -25.68
CA ALA A 457 15.72 -31.73 -26.30
C ALA A 457 15.01 -30.75 -25.35
N TRP A 458 15.57 -30.53 -24.16
CA TRP A 458 15.02 -29.63 -23.14
C TRP A 458 15.86 -28.36 -23.11
N SER A 459 15.22 -27.19 -23.27
CA SER A 459 15.91 -25.91 -23.12
C SER A 459 16.05 -25.58 -21.62
N ALA A 460 16.99 -24.70 -21.26
CA ALA A 460 17.20 -24.28 -19.87
C ALA A 460 15.96 -23.65 -19.19
N VAL A 461 14.85 -23.41 -19.91
CA VAL A 461 13.53 -23.07 -19.37
C VAL A 461 12.53 -24.10 -19.87
N ASP A 462 12.25 -25.15 -19.09
CA ASP A 462 11.27 -26.16 -19.49
C ASP A 462 10.37 -26.63 -18.33
N TYR A 463 9.13 -26.13 -18.30
CA TYR A 463 8.12 -26.50 -17.31
C TYR A 463 7.82 -28.01 -17.25
N ARG A 464 8.17 -28.75 -18.31
CA ARG A 464 7.93 -30.19 -18.44
C ARG A 464 8.83 -31.01 -17.52
N VAL A 465 10.03 -30.53 -17.17
CA VAL A 465 10.94 -31.20 -16.20
C VAL A 465 10.24 -31.31 -14.84
N GLY A 466 9.75 -30.19 -14.31
CA GLY A 466 8.98 -30.16 -13.06
C GLY A 466 7.69 -30.97 -13.12
N THR A 467 6.99 -30.95 -14.26
CA THR A 467 5.75 -31.74 -14.44
C THR A 467 6.01 -33.25 -14.37
N ILE A 468 7.09 -33.72 -14.99
CA ILE A 468 7.45 -35.16 -15.03
C ILE A 468 8.01 -35.62 -13.69
N ALA A 469 8.81 -34.79 -13.02
CA ALA A 469 9.21 -35.06 -11.64
C ALA A 469 7.98 -35.19 -10.73
N ALA A 470 7.00 -34.29 -10.84
CA ALA A 470 5.79 -34.32 -10.02
C ALA A 470 4.87 -35.52 -10.31
N TYR A 471 4.56 -35.78 -11.59
CA TYR A 471 3.44 -36.65 -11.98
C TYR A 471 3.83 -37.80 -12.93
N GLY A 472 5.08 -37.83 -13.42
CA GLY A 472 5.57 -38.89 -14.30
C GLY A 472 5.62 -40.26 -13.62
N PRO A 473 5.65 -41.35 -14.39
CA PRO A 473 6.03 -42.67 -13.88
C PRO A 473 7.38 -42.62 -13.14
N ASP A 474 7.58 -43.44 -12.12
CA ASP A 474 8.76 -43.40 -11.24
C ASP A 474 10.08 -43.46 -12.02
N ASP A 475 10.15 -44.30 -13.07
CA ASP A 475 11.32 -44.46 -13.91
C ASP A 475 11.70 -43.22 -14.73
N LEU A 476 10.75 -42.31 -14.98
CA LEU A 476 11.00 -41.02 -15.61
C LEU A 476 11.16 -39.88 -14.60
N ALA A 477 10.52 -39.99 -13.44
CA ALA A 477 10.49 -38.94 -12.44
C ALA A 477 11.82 -38.81 -11.67
N GLU A 478 12.46 -39.93 -11.33
CA GLU A 478 13.73 -39.95 -10.59
C GLU A 478 14.87 -39.19 -11.33
N PRO A 479 15.13 -39.41 -12.63
CA PRO A 479 16.12 -38.60 -13.35
C PRO A 479 15.76 -37.12 -13.47
N MET A 480 14.45 -36.81 -13.50
CA MET A 480 13.97 -35.43 -13.59
C MET A 480 14.07 -34.68 -12.27
N LEU A 481 14.03 -35.37 -11.12
CA LEU A 481 14.31 -34.76 -9.81
C LEU A 481 15.72 -34.18 -9.76
N ALA A 482 16.72 -34.93 -10.26
CA ALA A 482 18.10 -34.47 -10.30
C ALA A 482 18.27 -33.26 -11.24
N ALA A 483 17.62 -33.29 -12.42
CA ALA A 483 17.63 -32.17 -13.36
C ALA A 483 16.94 -30.92 -12.79
N TRP A 484 15.80 -31.10 -12.11
CA TRP A 484 15.06 -30.03 -11.45
C TRP A 484 15.84 -29.40 -10.28
N SER A 485 16.69 -30.17 -9.61
CA SER A 485 17.50 -29.69 -8.48
C SER A 485 18.73 -28.88 -8.89
N ASP A 486 19.12 -28.92 -10.17
CA ASP A 486 20.27 -28.20 -10.71
C ASP A 486 20.08 -26.67 -10.61
N PRO A 487 21.00 -25.91 -9.97
CA PRO A 487 20.92 -24.45 -9.89
C PRO A 487 20.88 -23.72 -11.25
N ALA A 488 21.33 -24.35 -12.33
CA ALA A 488 21.30 -23.81 -13.69
C ALA A 488 19.93 -23.97 -14.37
N ASP A 489 19.07 -24.84 -13.84
CA ASP A 489 17.73 -25.10 -14.35
C ASP A 489 16.79 -23.92 -14.05
N ARG A 490 15.89 -23.58 -14.99
CA ARG A 490 14.91 -22.49 -14.86
C ARG A 490 13.47 -23.02 -14.83
N SER A 491 13.26 -24.18 -14.24
CA SER A 491 11.95 -24.83 -14.10
C SER A 491 10.95 -23.92 -13.40
N TYR A 492 9.70 -24.00 -13.85
CA TYR A 492 8.58 -23.25 -13.31
C TYR A 492 8.23 -23.72 -11.88
N PRO A 493 7.97 -22.83 -10.91
CA PRO A 493 7.78 -23.20 -9.51
C PRO A 493 6.48 -23.95 -9.20
N GLY A 494 5.49 -23.94 -10.10
CA GLY A 494 4.14 -24.46 -9.84
C GLY A 494 4.03 -25.96 -9.55
N TYR A 495 5.11 -26.73 -9.68
CA TYR A 495 5.15 -28.17 -9.39
C TYR A 495 5.96 -28.51 -8.13
N SER A 496 6.58 -27.51 -7.48
CA SER A 496 7.56 -27.74 -6.42
C SER A 496 6.97 -28.43 -5.19
N GLU A 497 5.75 -28.07 -4.77
CA GLU A 497 5.06 -28.73 -3.66
C GLU A 497 4.77 -30.20 -3.95
N ALA A 498 4.33 -30.53 -5.17
CA ALA A 498 4.07 -31.92 -5.59
C ALA A 498 5.35 -32.75 -5.66
N ILE A 499 6.47 -32.16 -6.08
CA ILE A 499 7.80 -32.81 -6.08
C ILE A 499 8.28 -33.04 -4.65
N VAL A 500 8.15 -32.04 -3.77
CA VAL A 500 8.52 -32.14 -2.35
C VAL A 500 7.67 -33.17 -1.62
N ALA A 501 6.35 -33.21 -1.85
CA ALA A 501 5.47 -34.23 -1.30
C ALA A 501 5.85 -35.65 -1.78
N ARG A 502 6.24 -35.79 -3.06
CA ARG A 502 6.61 -37.09 -3.66
C ARG A 502 7.95 -37.62 -3.17
N PHE A 503 8.98 -36.78 -3.16
CA PHE A 503 10.37 -37.21 -2.92
C PHE A 503 10.88 -36.85 -1.53
N GLY A 504 10.07 -36.18 -0.70
CA GLY A 504 10.39 -35.82 0.67
C GLY A 504 11.70 -35.03 0.74
N THR A 505 12.59 -35.45 1.66
CA THR A 505 13.83 -34.75 1.95
C THR A 505 14.80 -34.66 0.76
N ALA A 506 14.70 -35.58 -0.22
CA ALA A 506 15.53 -35.55 -1.42
C ALA A 506 15.26 -34.33 -2.33
N ALA A 507 14.09 -33.69 -2.20
CA ALA A 507 13.71 -32.52 -3.00
C ALA A 507 14.06 -31.17 -2.36
N ILE A 508 14.57 -31.15 -1.11
CA ILE A 508 14.80 -29.90 -0.36
C ILE A 508 15.79 -28.97 -1.09
N GLU A 509 16.88 -29.52 -1.63
CA GLU A 509 17.89 -28.71 -2.33
C GLU A 509 17.30 -28.02 -3.57
N GLY A 510 16.58 -28.78 -4.41
CA GLY A 510 15.90 -28.24 -5.59
C GLY A 510 14.84 -27.20 -5.23
N ALA A 511 14.06 -27.44 -4.18
CA ALA A 511 13.06 -26.49 -3.69
C ALA A 511 13.70 -25.17 -3.27
N LEU A 512 14.82 -25.20 -2.55
CA LEU A 512 15.56 -23.99 -2.16
C LEU A 512 16.16 -23.26 -3.37
N ASN A 513 16.64 -23.98 -4.39
CA ASN A 513 17.15 -23.38 -5.63
C ASN A 513 16.05 -22.67 -6.43
N VAL A 514 14.87 -23.31 -6.56
CA VAL A 514 13.68 -22.72 -7.19
C VAL A 514 13.21 -21.48 -6.41
N ALA A 515 13.12 -21.57 -5.08
CA ALA A 515 12.74 -20.44 -4.21
C ALA A 515 13.70 -19.25 -4.36
N LYS A 516 15.03 -19.51 -4.41
CA LYS A 516 16.05 -18.48 -4.67
C LYS A 516 15.84 -17.77 -6.00
N ARG A 517 15.59 -18.54 -7.05
CA ARG A 517 15.51 -18.04 -8.43
C ARG A 517 14.23 -17.25 -8.70
N TRP A 518 13.08 -17.81 -8.31
CA TRP A 518 11.76 -17.28 -8.61
C TRP A 518 11.18 -16.39 -7.51
N GLN A 519 11.85 -16.29 -6.36
CA GLN A 519 11.39 -15.51 -5.20
C GLN A 519 10.04 -16.00 -4.68
N VAL A 520 9.88 -17.33 -4.58
CA VAL A 520 8.67 -17.96 -4.04
C VAL A 520 8.77 -17.98 -2.52
N GLU A 521 7.94 -17.18 -1.85
CA GLU A 521 8.04 -16.94 -0.41
C GLU A 521 7.53 -18.13 0.44
N ASP A 522 6.54 -18.87 -0.06
CA ASP A 522 5.86 -19.94 0.70
C ASP A 522 6.52 -21.32 0.58
N LEU A 523 7.34 -21.54 -0.45
CA LEU A 523 7.93 -22.85 -0.73
C LEU A 523 8.83 -23.41 0.40
N PRO A 524 9.62 -22.58 1.12
CA PRO A 524 10.39 -23.06 2.27
C PRO A 524 9.53 -23.47 3.47
N VAL A 525 8.26 -23.06 3.57
CA VAL A 525 7.39 -23.25 4.75
C VAL A 525 7.15 -24.73 5.09
N SER A 526 7.24 -25.65 4.11
CA SER A 526 6.99 -27.08 4.27
C SER A 526 8.25 -27.93 4.50
N VAL A 527 9.44 -27.32 4.51
CA VAL A 527 10.72 -28.04 4.63
C VAL A 527 11.59 -27.50 5.76
N PHE A 528 12.31 -28.40 6.42
CA PHE A 528 13.33 -28.07 7.41
C PHE A 528 14.67 -28.68 7.01
N SER A 529 15.73 -27.88 7.07
CA SER A 529 17.15 -28.30 7.00
C SER A 529 18.02 -27.13 7.47
N VAL A 530 19.32 -27.37 7.70
CA VAL A 530 20.28 -26.30 8.01
C VAL A 530 20.34 -25.28 6.87
N GLU A 531 20.33 -25.73 5.62
CA GLU A 531 20.32 -24.89 4.42
C GLU A 531 19.04 -24.06 4.31
N ALA A 532 17.88 -24.64 4.69
CA ALA A 532 16.62 -23.92 4.74
C ALA A 532 16.65 -22.85 5.85
N ALA A 533 17.16 -23.18 7.05
CA ALA A 533 17.32 -22.22 8.14
C ALA A 533 18.21 -21.04 7.74
N ARG A 534 19.34 -21.32 7.07
CA ARG A 534 20.24 -20.29 6.52
C ARG A 534 19.57 -19.41 5.49
N PHE A 535 18.85 -20.03 4.54
CA PHE A 535 18.12 -19.31 3.50
C PHE A 535 17.08 -18.37 4.10
N VAL A 536 16.24 -18.88 5.01
CA VAL A 536 15.18 -18.13 5.69
C VAL A 536 15.77 -17.01 6.56
N ALA A 537 16.86 -17.26 7.28
CA ALA A 537 17.56 -16.24 8.07
C ALA A 537 18.08 -15.09 7.19
N GLU A 538 18.67 -15.39 6.02
CA GLU A 538 19.08 -14.36 5.06
C GLU A 538 17.87 -13.52 4.59
N ARG A 539 16.76 -14.19 4.21
CA ARG A 539 15.55 -13.50 3.73
C ARG A 539 14.96 -12.62 4.80
N TYR A 540 14.79 -13.11 6.02
CA TYR A 540 14.30 -12.37 7.17
C TYR A 540 15.10 -11.07 7.42
N ALA A 541 16.43 -11.18 7.37
CA ALA A 541 17.33 -10.07 7.64
C ALA A 541 17.42 -9.06 6.47
N ARG A 542 17.38 -9.53 5.21
CA ARG A 542 17.70 -8.72 4.02
C ARG A 542 16.48 -8.24 3.23
N ARG A 543 15.40 -9.03 3.18
CA ARG A 543 14.25 -8.81 2.30
C ARG A 543 13.02 -8.42 3.14
N LYS A 544 12.56 -7.18 2.98
CA LYS A 544 11.42 -6.67 3.76
C LYS A 544 10.10 -7.35 3.40
N THR A 545 9.89 -7.71 2.14
CA THR A 545 8.66 -8.37 1.64
C THR A 545 8.56 -9.80 2.15
N GLU A 546 9.66 -10.55 2.09
CA GLU A 546 9.74 -11.96 2.48
C GLU A 546 9.83 -12.16 4.00
N ARG A 547 9.83 -11.09 4.80
CA ARG A 547 10.04 -11.20 6.26
C ARG A 547 8.88 -11.90 6.97
N ALA A 548 7.65 -11.68 6.52
CA ALA A 548 6.47 -12.30 7.12
C ALA A 548 6.47 -13.83 6.90
N ALA A 549 6.72 -14.27 5.67
CA ALA A 549 6.87 -15.69 5.35
C ALA A 549 8.03 -16.34 6.14
N ALA A 550 9.17 -15.64 6.26
CA ALA A 550 10.28 -16.11 7.07
C ALA A 550 9.96 -16.20 8.57
N ALA A 551 9.19 -15.26 9.11
CA ALA A 551 8.71 -15.32 10.50
C ALA A 551 7.78 -16.51 10.71
N ALA A 552 6.84 -16.78 9.79
CA ALA A 552 5.96 -17.95 9.85
C ALA A 552 6.76 -19.26 9.85
N TRP A 553 7.84 -19.35 9.06
CA TRP A 553 8.76 -20.49 9.09
C TRP A 553 9.43 -20.65 10.47
N PHE A 554 9.90 -19.56 11.08
CA PHE A 554 10.48 -19.60 12.42
C PHE A 554 9.49 -20.02 13.50
N GLU A 555 8.24 -19.57 13.42
CA GLU A 555 7.18 -19.98 14.36
C GLU A 555 6.87 -21.46 14.24
N ARG A 556 6.86 -21.99 13.01
CA ARG A 556 6.65 -23.41 12.75
C ARG A 556 7.77 -24.29 13.30
N HIS A 557 9.03 -23.93 13.06
CA HIS A 557 10.19 -24.77 13.39
C HIS A 557 10.83 -24.45 14.75
N GLY A 558 10.46 -23.32 15.36
CA GLY A 558 10.74 -22.95 16.74
C GLY A 558 12.19 -23.19 17.20
N ARG A 559 12.35 -24.01 18.25
CA ARG A 559 13.66 -24.33 18.84
C ARG A 559 14.60 -25.03 17.84
N SER A 560 14.08 -25.87 16.94
CA SER A 560 14.92 -26.58 15.95
C SER A 560 15.59 -25.60 14.99
N ALA A 561 14.88 -24.54 14.57
CA ALA A 561 15.45 -23.45 13.79
C ALA A 561 16.55 -22.69 14.56
N ALA A 562 16.33 -22.43 15.85
CA ALA A 562 17.36 -21.81 16.70
C ALA A 562 18.61 -22.69 16.78
N THR A 563 18.44 -23.99 17.05
CA THR A 563 19.55 -24.95 17.15
C THR A 563 20.38 -24.99 15.87
N ALA A 564 19.74 -25.01 14.69
CA ALA A 564 20.44 -25.02 13.41
C ALA A 564 21.26 -23.74 13.14
N LEU A 565 20.88 -22.61 13.73
CA LEU A 565 21.49 -21.29 13.49
C LEU A 565 22.55 -20.87 14.52
N VAL A 566 22.64 -21.54 15.68
CA VAL A 566 23.69 -21.27 16.70
C VAL A 566 25.11 -21.32 16.12
N PRO A 567 25.51 -22.33 15.32
CA PRO A 567 26.83 -22.36 14.68
C PRO A 567 27.11 -21.14 13.82
N ASP A 568 26.16 -20.70 13.01
CA ASP A 568 26.35 -19.54 12.14
C ASP A 568 26.40 -18.24 12.96
N ALA A 569 25.63 -18.12 14.06
CA ALA A 569 25.65 -16.98 14.97
C ALA A 569 26.95 -16.84 15.78
N LEU A 570 27.68 -17.93 15.97
CA LEU A 570 28.99 -17.94 16.63
C LEU A 570 30.16 -18.17 15.66
N GLY A 571 29.88 -18.40 14.38
CA GLY A 571 30.87 -18.75 13.35
C GLY A 571 31.63 -17.56 12.78
N ALA A 572 32.72 -17.82 12.05
CA ALA A 572 33.62 -16.79 11.52
C ALA A 572 33.04 -15.94 10.36
N ASP A 573 32.07 -16.47 9.60
CA ASP A 573 31.45 -15.80 8.46
C ASP A 573 30.58 -14.61 8.92
N ARG A 574 30.96 -13.41 8.49
CA ARG A 574 30.32 -12.17 8.91
C ARG A 574 28.85 -12.06 8.49
N ASP A 575 28.52 -12.51 7.28
CA ASP A 575 27.17 -12.34 6.74
C ASP A 575 26.24 -13.40 7.33
N ARG A 576 26.68 -14.66 7.39
CA ARG A 576 25.92 -15.73 8.07
C ARG A 576 25.65 -15.40 9.53
N ARG A 577 26.66 -14.89 10.23
CA ARG A 577 26.52 -14.45 11.62
C ARG A 577 25.45 -13.39 11.78
N LYS A 578 25.49 -12.34 10.96
CA LYS A 578 24.49 -11.27 10.98
C LYS A 578 23.06 -11.79 10.75
N TYR A 579 22.88 -12.75 9.84
CA TYR A 579 21.57 -13.32 9.53
C TYR A 579 21.07 -14.24 10.65
N ALA A 580 21.94 -15.11 11.15
CA ALA A 580 21.64 -15.98 12.29
C ALA A 580 21.32 -15.18 13.56
N GLU A 581 22.09 -14.13 13.88
CA GLU A 581 21.81 -13.22 14.99
C GLU A 581 20.40 -12.60 14.86
N ALA A 582 20.04 -12.08 13.67
CA ALA A 582 18.73 -11.49 13.44
C ALA A 582 17.58 -12.50 13.65
N ALA A 583 17.78 -13.75 13.22
CA ALA A 583 16.83 -14.84 13.41
C ALA A 583 16.73 -15.29 14.88
N LEU A 584 17.86 -15.44 15.59
CA LEU A 584 17.88 -15.77 17.02
C LEU A 584 17.21 -14.67 17.86
N PHE A 585 17.41 -13.39 17.53
CA PHE A 585 16.70 -12.29 18.19
C PHE A 585 15.19 -12.32 17.94
N HIS A 586 14.76 -12.79 16.77
CA HIS A 586 13.33 -12.98 16.47
C HIS A 586 12.75 -14.16 17.27
N LEU A 587 13.42 -15.31 17.23
CA LEU A 587 13.01 -16.51 17.98
C LEU A 587 12.98 -16.26 19.49
N ALA A 588 13.93 -15.51 20.03
CA ALA A 588 13.95 -15.14 21.45
C ALA A 588 12.74 -14.28 21.85
N ARG A 589 12.23 -13.43 20.97
CA ARG A 589 11.01 -12.64 21.22
C ARG A 589 9.74 -13.49 21.21
N ARG A 590 9.69 -14.56 20.41
CA ARG A 590 8.52 -15.44 20.29
C ARG A 590 8.52 -16.57 21.31
N LEU A 591 9.68 -17.16 21.60
CA LEU A 591 9.84 -18.33 22.47
C LEU A 591 10.43 -18.00 23.85
N GLY A 592 10.99 -16.80 24.03
CA GLY A 592 11.75 -16.39 25.22
C GLY A 592 13.26 -16.62 25.07
N ASP A 593 14.05 -15.77 25.73
CA ASP A 593 15.53 -15.87 25.77
C ASP A 593 15.99 -17.26 26.25
N THR A 594 15.29 -17.84 27.23
CA THR A 594 15.58 -19.17 27.80
C THR A 594 15.48 -20.29 26.78
N ALA A 595 14.49 -20.24 25.88
CA ALA A 595 14.31 -21.25 24.85
C ALA A 595 15.44 -21.22 23.80
N VAL A 596 15.94 -20.03 23.46
CA VAL A 596 17.06 -19.88 22.53
C VAL A 596 18.39 -20.26 23.19
N LEU A 597 18.57 -19.96 24.48
CA LEU A 597 19.73 -20.46 25.24
C LEU A 597 19.74 -21.98 25.29
N ALA A 598 18.58 -22.60 25.51
CA ALA A 598 18.44 -24.06 25.49
C ALA A 598 18.77 -24.66 24.10
N ALA A 599 18.60 -23.91 23.00
CA ALA A 599 18.99 -24.34 21.66
C ALA A 599 20.52 -24.42 21.48
N ALA A 600 21.31 -23.75 22.33
CA ALA A 600 22.76 -23.80 22.31
C ALA A 600 23.35 -24.95 23.15
N GLU A 601 22.58 -25.54 24.06
CA GLU A 601 23.02 -26.64 24.95
C GLU A 601 23.66 -27.84 24.22
N PRO A 602 23.14 -28.31 23.06
CA PRO A 602 23.73 -29.44 22.34
C PRO A 602 25.17 -29.18 21.85
N TYR A 603 25.58 -27.91 21.72
CA TYR A 603 26.92 -27.50 21.30
C TYR A 603 27.88 -27.26 22.47
N GLY A 604 27.42 -27.45 23.71
CA GLY A 604 28.24 -27.35 24.91
C GLY A 604 28.27 -25.96 25.57
N PRO A 605 28.95 -25.84 26.72
CA PRO A 605 28.87 -24.66 27.59
C PRO A 605 29.46 -23.38 26.96
N GLU A 606 30.45 -23.50 26.08
CA GLU A 606 31.03 -22.34 25.38
C GLU A 606 30.03 -21.71 24.40
N ALA A 607 29.22 -22.53 23.71
CA ALA A 607 28.17 -22.05 22.82
C ALA A 607 27.05 -21.36 23.61
N VAL A 608 26.63 -21.92 24.74
CA VAL A 608 25.65 -21.30 25.65
C VAL A 608 26.15 -19.94 26.15
N ALA A 609 27.42 -19.86 26.57
CA ALA A 609 28.04 -18.59 26.97
C ALA A 609 28.11 -17.59 25.81
N GLY A 610 28.40 -18.06 24.60
CA GLY A 610 28.42 -17.22 23.39
C GLY A 610 27.06 -16.65 23.03
N VAL A 611 26.00 -17.48 23.04
CA VAL A 611 24.62 -17.02 22.80
C VAL A 611 24.13 -16.11 23.94
N THR A 612 24.52 -16.37 25.19
CA THR A 612 24.23 -15.47 26.32
C THR A 612 24.86 -14.08 26.09
N ALA A 613 26.10 -14.03 25.61
CA ALA A 613 26.77 -12.77 25.31
C ALA A 613 26.09 -11.98 24.16
N LEU A 614 25.40 -12.65 23.22
CA LEU A 614 24.64 -12.01 22.15
C LEU A 614 23.45 -11.19 22.67
N PHE A 615 22.77 -11.66 23.72
CA PHE A 615 21.59 -11.00 24.28
C PHE A 615 21.95 -9.81 25.20
N GLY A 616 23.18 -9.75 25.70
CA GLY A 616 23.64 -8.67 26.58
C GLY A 616 23.00 -8.71 27.97
N ALA A 617 23.48 -7.86 28.88
CA ALA A 617 23.01 -7.84 30.27
C ALA A 617 21.77 -6.95 30.50
N ASP A 618 21.47 -6.05 29.57
CA ASP A 618 20.38 -5.08 29.71
C ASP A 618 19.19 -5.50 28.81
N PRO A 619 18.04 -5.91 29.39
CA PRO A 619 16.88 -6.34 28.63
C PRO A 619 16.23 -5.19 27.81
N LEU A 620 16.56 -3.93 28.12
CA LEU A 620 16.06 -2.77 27.40
C LEU A 620 16.94 -2.37 26.21
N GLU A 621 18.09 -3.03 25.97
CA GLU A 621 18.91 -2.74 24.79
C GLU A 621 18.23 -3.25 23.51
N PRO A 622 17.92 -2.41 22.50
CA PRO A 622 17.25 -2.87 21.28
C PRO A 622 18.12 -3.85 20.48
N ARG A 623 17.59 -5.05 20.22
CA ARG A 623 18.32 -6.18 19.60
C ARG A 623 17.90 -6.41 18.15
N GLY A 624 18.87 -6.41 17.23
CA GLY A 624 18.64 -6.69 15.81
C GLY A 624 17.82 -5.62 15.07
N VAL A 625 17.60 -4.45 15.69
CA VAL A 625 16.83 -3.34 15.12
C VAL A 625 17.65 -2.06 15.15
N LYS A 626 17.46 -1.21 14.16
CA LYS A 626 18.08 0.11 14.12
C LYS A 626 17.28 1.04 15.02
N ILE A 627 17.95 1.76 15.91
CA ILE A 627 17.32 2.82 16.71
C ILE A 627 16.72 3.85 15.74
N PRO A 628 15.39 4.06 15.79
CA PRO A 628 14.70 5.03 14.98
C PRO A 628 15.25 6.43 15.22
N ARG A 629 15.22 7.25 14.18
CA ARG A 629 15.46 8.69 14.30
C ARG A 629 14.17 9.38 13.88
N PRO A 630 13.27 9.66 14.85
CA PRO A 630 12.03 10.39 14.57
C PRO A 630 12.29 11.63 13.72
N GLY A 631 11.38 11.92 12.80
CA GLY A 631 11.48 13.11 11.95
C GLY A 631 11.57 14.42 12.73
N PRO A 632 12.07 15.50 12.11
CA PRO A 632 12.17 16.81 12.74
C PRO A 632 10.82 17.37 13.20
N TRP A 633 9.71 16.84 12.67
CA TRP A 633 8.36 17.11 13.14
C TRP A 633 8.06 16.56 14.53
N ALA A 634 8.75 15.54 15.06
CA ALA A 634 8.40 14.94 16.36
C ALA A 634 9.04 15.71 17.54
N VAL A 635 8.63 16.97 17.74
CA VAL A 635 9.17 17.87 18.78
C VAL A 635 8.29 17.85 20.03
N PRO A 636 8.85 17.64 21.25
CA PRO A 636 8.07 17.57 22.49
C PRO A 636 7.08 18.73 22.72
N ALA A 637 7.45 19.96 22.32
CA ALA A 637 6.64 21.15 22.51
C ALA A 637 5.30 21.15 21.73
N MET A 638 5.11 20.23 20.77
CA MET A 638 3.87 20.12 20.02
C MET A 638 2.85 19.18 20.65
N PHE A 639 3.26 18.40 21.63
CA PHE A 639 2.44 17.33 22.17
C PHE A 639 1.94 17.68 23.57
N PRO A 640 0.74 17.20 23.96
CA PRO A 640 0.26 17.31 25.33
C PRO A 640 1.28 16.76 26.33
N GLN A 641 1.31 17.33 27.54
CA GLN A 641 2.17 16.82 28.61
C GLN A 641 1.80 15.37 28.97
N VAL A 642 2.80 14.49 28.99
CA VAL A 642 2.67 13.13 29.52
C VAL A 642 2.89 13.19 31.03
N LEU A 643 1.92 12.71 31.79
CA LEU A 643 1.92 12.80 33.24
C LEU A 643 2.48 11.52 33.86
N LEU A 644 3.13 11.64 35.00
CA LEU A 644 3.42 10.49 35.86
C LEU A 644 2.12 9.98 36.50
N LYS A 645 2.12 8.72 36.96
CA LYS A 645 1.01 8.22 37.79
C LYS A 645 0.81 9.15 38.99
N GLY A 646 -0.43 9.58 39.20
CA GLY A 646 -0.80 10.59 40.22
C GLY A 646 -1.04 11.99 39.65
N GLY A 647 -0.56 12.32 38.45
CA GLY A 647 -0.95 13.54 37.73
C GLY A 647 -0.24 14.84 38.14
N ASP A 648 0.51 14.86 39.25
CA ASP A 648 1.14 16.07 39.81
C ASP A 648 2.41 16.53 39.07
N ARG A 649 3.02 15.64 38.27
CA ARG A 649 4.28 15.87 37.57
C ARG A 649 4.20 15.38 36.13
N ALA A 650 4.85 16.11 35.23
CA ALA A 650 4.94 15.77 33.81
C ALA A 650 6.35 15.33 33.41
N LEU A 651 6.47 14.57 32.32
CA LEU A 651 7.76 14.23 31.75
C LEU A 651 8.48 15.49 31.23
N PRO A 652 9.77 15.68 31.59
CA PRO A 652 10.62 16.70 30.98
C PRO A 652 10.77 16.50 29.47
N ALA A 653 11.11 17.57 28.74
CA ALA A 653 11.21 17.52 27.28
C ALA A 653 12.18 16.44 26.76
N ASP A 654 13.32 16.22 27.44
CA ASP A 654 14.28 15.18 27.07
C ASP A 654 13.73 13.78 27.28
N SER A 655 13.00 13.55 28.38
CA SER A 655 12.28 12.29 28.63
C SER A 655 11.22 12.01 27.58
N VAL A 656 10.52 13.04 27.10
CA VAL A 656 9.57 12.91 25.98
C VAL A 656 10.27 12.49 24.69
N ARG A 657 11.51 12.96 24.41
CA ARG A 657 12.28 12.48 23.24
C ARG A 657 12.64 11.00 23.38
N HIS A 658 12.95 10.54 24.58
CA HIS A 658 13.17 9.12 24.85
C HIS A 658 11.89 8.31 24.67
N LEU A 659 10.75 8.79 25.18
CA LEU A 659 9.43 8.18 24.96
C LEU A 659 9.09 8.07 23.47
N ILE A 660 9.28 9.13 22.68
CA ILE A 660 9.05 9.08 21.21
C ILE A 660 9.94 8.00 20.58
N THR A 661 11.18 7.85 21.02
CA THR A 661 12.08 6.78 20.52
C THR A 661 11.59 5.39 20.92
N VAL A 662 11.08 5.22 22.15
CA VAL A 662 10.46 3.98 22.64
C VAL A 662 9.24 3.61 21.77
N LEU A 663 8.33 4.57 21.52
CA LEU A 663 7.15 4.36 20.67
C LEU A 663 7.54 4.06 19.21
N ALA A 664 8.57 4.72 18.69
CA ALA A 664 9.08 4.48 17.34
C ALA A 664 9.77 3.11 17.20
N LEU A 665 10.36 2.60 18.29
CA LEU A 665 10.96 1.26 18.35
C LEU A 665 9.87 0.20 18.38
N ALA A 666 8.83 0.41 19.19
CA ALA A 666 7.77 -0.56 19.41
C ALA A 666 6.79 -0.60 18.23
N THR A 667 7.12 -1.41 17.21
CA THR A 667 6.22 -1.69 16.08
C THR A 667 5.47 -3.01 16.30
N PRO A 668 4.36 -3.28 15.60
CA PRO A 668 3.72 -4.60 15.62
C PRO A 668 4.69 -5.76 15.37
N ASP A 669 5.70 -5.55 14.52
CA ASP A 669 6.75 -6.55 14.21
C ASP A 669 7.86 -6.65 15.28
N TYR A 670 7.87 -5.74 16.27
CA TYR A 670 8.90 -5.65 17.31
C TYR A 670 8.30 -5.15 18.64
N ALA A 671 7.80 -6.08 19.46
CA ALA A 671 7.38 -5.80 20.82
C ALA A 671 8.59 -5.40 21.67
N TYR A 672 8.72 -4.10 21.98
CA TYR A 672 9.86 -3.57 22.71
C TYR A 672 9.55 -3.49 24.23
N PRO A 673 10.36 -4.15 25.10
CA PRO A 673 10.07 -4.22 26.54
C PRO A 673 10.02 -2.86 27.27
N GLY A 674 10.60 -1.81 26.69
CA GLY A 674 10.56 -0.48 27.29
C GLY A 674 9.15 0.13 27.36
N LEU A 675 8.17 -0.42 26.62
CA LEU A 675 6.77 -0.02 26.77
C LEU A 675 6.19 -0.36 28.15
N ASP A 676 6.57 -1.49 28.72
CA ASP A 676 6.09 -1.90 30.05
C ASP A 676 6.56 -0.91 31.11
N THR A 677 7.85 -0.52 31.05
CA THR A 677 8.41 0.53 31.91
C THR A 677 7.66 1.86 31.78
N VAL A 678 7.28 2.25 30.55
CA VAL A 678 6.50 3.47 30.31
C VAL A 678 5.09 3.35 30.91
N ALA A 679 4.41 2.22 30.70
CA ALA A 679 3.08 1.93 31.23
C ALA A 679 3.05 1.89 32.78
N GLU A 680 4.13 1.40 33.39
CA GLU A 680 4.30 1.35 34.83
C GLU A 680 4.53 2.75 35.44
N THR A 681 5.19 3.65 34.71
CA THR A 681 5.62 4.97 35.21
C THR A 681 4.60 6.08 34.96
N CYS A 682 3.97 6.09 33.78
CA CYS A 682 3.15 7.21 33.32
C CYS A 682 1.64 6.92 33.45
N ASP A 683 0.85 7.99 33.49
CA ASP A 683 -0.61 7.92 33.43
C ASP A 683 -1.08 7.50 32.04
N ARG A 684 -1.95 6.47 31.98
CA ARG A 684 -2.39 5.85 30.72
C ARG A 684 -3.20 6.81 29.84
N ALA A 685 -4.09 7.61 30.42
CA ALA A 685 -4.91 8.56 29.65
C ALA A 685 -4.04 9.68 29.04
N SER A 686 -3.03 10.14 29.77
CA SER A 686 -2.05 11.10 29.24
C SER A 686 -1.22 10.53 28.08
N LEU A 687 -0.81 9.26 28.16
CA LEU A 687 -0.13 8.55 27.07
C LEU A 687 -1.02 8.38 25.84
N ALA A 688 -2.30 8.03 26.03
CA ALA A 688 -3.26 7.90 24.94
C ALA A 688 -3.47 9.22 24.19
N ARG A 689 -3.67 10.33 24.93
CA ARG A 689 -3.76 11.68 24.35
C ARG A 689 -2.48 12.08 23.61
N PHE A 690 -1.32 11.80 24.20
CA PHE A 690 -0.03 12.05 23.56
C PHE A 690 0.11 11.26 22.25
N GLY A 691 -0.21 9.96 22.26
CA GLY A 691 -0.17 9.10 21.09
C GLY A 691 -1.07 9.58 19.96
N ARG A 692 -2.31 10.02 20.27
CA ARG A 692 -3.21 10.63 19.27
C ARG A 692 -2.65 11.93 18.68
N ALA A 693 -2.07 12.80 19.51
CA ALA A 693 -1.44 14.04 19.05
C ALA A 693 -0.22 13.78 18.13
N VAL A 694 0.59 12.76 18.43
CA VAL A 694 1.70 12.31 17.56
C VAL A 694 1.17 11.86 16.19
N PHE A 695 0.08 11.07 16.18
CA PHE A 695 -0.55 10.60 14.95
C PHE A 695 -1.13 11.75 14.11
N GLU A 696 -1.88 12.67 14.73
CA GLU A 696 -2.43 13.85 14.06
C GLU A 696 -1.35 14.72 13.44
N GLN A 697 -0.27 14.96 14.19
CA GLN A 697 0.84 15.74 13.68
C GLN A 697 1.52 15.05 12.50
N TRP A 698 1.73 13.73 12.59
CA TRP A 698 2.31 12.97 11.48
C TRP A 698 1.45 13.11 10.22
N LEU A 699 0.11 13.06 10.34
CA LEU A 699 -0.80 13.35 9.23
C LEU A 699 -0.65 14.79 8.71
N ALA A 700 -0.56 15.78 9.61
CA ALA A 700 -0.43 17.19 9.27
C ALA A 700 0.83 17.48 8.44
N VAL A 701 1.96 16.83 8.73
CA VAL A 701 3.20 16.96 7.94
C VAL A 701 3.21 16.09 6.67
N GLY A 702 2.04 15.55 6.28
CA GLY A 702 1.86 14.77 5.06
C GLY A 702 2.25 13.29 5.19
N ALA A 703 2.31 12.78 6.42
CA ALA A 703 2.50 11.37 6.75
C ALA A 703 3.70 10.72 6.06
N PRO A 704 4.93 11.19 6.36
CA PRO A 704 6.15 10.67 5.76
C PRO A 704 6.29 9.15 6.03
N ALA A 705 6.48 8.38 4.95
CA ALA A 705 6.51 6.91 5.01
C ALA A 705 7.62 6.34 5.92
N LYS A 706 8.75 7.04 6.06
CA LYS A 706 9.85 6.64 6.97
C LYS A 706 9.44 6.67 8.46
N ASP A 707 8.40 7.44 8.79
CA ASP A 707 7.91 7.64 10.15
C ASP A 707 6.53 6.99 10.35
N GLN A 708 6.23 5.93 9.60
CA GLN A 708 4.98 5.17 9.73
C GLN A 708 4.73 4.64 11.16
N TRP A 709 5.77 4.59 12.00
CA TRP A 709 5.66 4.28 13.42
C TRP A 709 4.65 5.16 14.17
N ALA A 710 4.43 6.40 13.71
CA ALA A 710 3.47 7.33 14.33
C ALA A 710 2.02 6.83 14.23
N LEU A 711 1.69 6.05 13.18
CA LEU A 711 0.45 5.30 13.07
C LEU A 711 0.49 4.04 13.93
N THR A 712 1.56 3.25 13.83
CA THR A 712 1.60 1.93 14.48
C THR A 712 1.66 1.99 16.00
N GLN A 713 2.22 3.05 16.58
CA GLN A 713 2.30 3.23 18.03
C GLN A 713 0.93 3.38 18.70
N LEU A 714 -0.11 3.73 17.94
CA LEU A 714 -1.48 3.83 18.47
C LEU A 714 -1.96 2.52 19.09
N ALA A 715 -1.38 1.37 18.71
CA ALA A 715 -1.74 0.06 19.26
C ALA A 715 -1.47 -0.10 20.76
N HIS A 716 -0.53 0.66 21.34
CA HIS A 716 0.00 0.37 22.68
C HIS A 716 -0.84 0.95 23.82
N PHE A 717 -1.23 2.22 23.68
CA PHE A 717 -1.97 2.97 24.70
C PHE A 717 -3.33 3.44 24.17
N ALA A 718 -3.95 2.66 23.27
CA ALA A 718 -5.26 2.99 22.72
C ALA A 718 -6.35 3.03 23.80
N GLU A 719 -7.29 3.94 23.56
CA GLU A 719 -8.62 4.03 24.17
C GLU A 719 -9.65 4.03 23.02
N ASP A 720 -10.93 3.97 23.34
CA ASP A 720 -11.99 3.91 22.32
C ASP A 720 -11.97 5.13 21.39
N GLU A 721 -11.60 6.31 21.88
CA GLU A 721 -11.42 7.51 21.07
C GLU A 721 -10.35 7.32 19.97
N THR A 722 -9.32 6.52 20.23
CA THR A 722 -8.30 6.20 19.22
C THR A 722 -8.92 5.40 18.07
N VAL A 723 -9.82 4.45 18.38
CA VAL A 723 -10.56 3.67 17.39
C VAL A 723 -11.51 4.57 16.60
N TRP A 724 -12.28 5.41 17.29
CA TRP A 724 -13.23 6.35 16.67
C TRP A 724 -12.55 7.35 15.74
N GLN A 725 -11.33 7.76 16.07
CA GLN A 725 -10.53 8.65 15.23
C GLN A 725 -9.94 7.92 14.01
N LEU A 726 -9.45 6.68 14.18
CA LEU A 726 -8.77 5.94 13.13
C LEU A 726 -9.74 5.35 12.10
N ALA A 727 -10.85 4.77 12.53
CA ALA A 727 -11.78 4.03 11.67
C ALA A 727 -12.37 4.84 10.49
N PRO A 728 -12.74 6.13 10.63
CA PRO A 728 -13.11 6.97 9.50
C PRO A 728 -11.97 7.13 8.47
N ARG A 729 -10.73 7.34 8.94
CA ARG A 729 -9.57 7.54 8.06
C ARG A 729 -9.25 6.33 7.21
N LEU A 730 -9.44 5.11 7.74
CA LEU A 730 -9.25 3.86 6.99
C LEU A 730 -10.18 3.76 5.77
N ARG A 731 -11.36 4.37 5.85
CA ARG A 731 -12.35 4.39 4.75
C ARG A 731 -12.03 5.47 3.71
N GLU A 732 -11.40 6.57 4.12
CA GLU A 732 -11.04 7.70 3.25
C GLU A 732 -9.76 7.42 2.44
N TRP A 733 -8.71 6.91 3.08
CA TRP A 733 -7.39 6.74 2.49
C TRP A 733 -7.33 5.96 1.16
N PRO A 734 -8.12 4.90 0.91
CA PRO A 734 -8.14 4.25 -0.39
C PRO A 734 -8.54 5.19 -1.54
N GLY A 735 -9.47 6.12 -1.30
CA GLY A 735 -9.88 7.14 -2.27
C GLY A 735 -8.78 8.15 -2.59
N ASP A 736 -7.88 8.40 -1.63
CA ASP A 736 -6.73 9.30 -1.77
C ASP A 736 -5.47 8.60 -2.32
N GLY A 737 -5.59 7.34 -2.76
CA GLY A 737 -4.46 6.52 -3.20
C GLY A 737 -3.58 5.98 -2.07
N GLN A 738 -3.96 6.17 -0.80
CA GLN A 738 -3.21 5.79 0.41
C GLN A 738 -3.58 4.39 0.95
N HIS A 739 -3.94 3.45 0.07
CA HIS A 739 -4.36 2.09 0.43
C HIS A 739 -3.39 1.35 1.36
N LYS A 740 -2.07 1.49 1.19
CA LYS A 740 -1.06 0.87 2.08
C LYS A 740 -1.15 1.38 3.52
N ARG A 741 -1.52 2.64 3.70
CA ARG A 741 -1.74 3.25 5.03
C ARG A 741 -3.01 2.69 5.68
N ALA A 742 -4.06 2.48 4.89
CA ALA A 742 -5.29 1.86 5.37
C ALA A 742 -5.08 0.42 5.82
N VAL A 743 -4.31 -0.37 5.06
CA VAL A 743 -3.89 -1.73 5.45
C VAL A 743 -3.13 -1.70 6.77
N ALA A 744 -2.11 -0.83 6.90
CA ALA A 744 -1.38 -0.70 8.16
C ALA A 744 -2.27 -0.27 9.33
N GLY A 745 -3.24 0.61 9.10
CA GLY A 745 -4.19 1.05 10.11
C GLY A 745 -5.19 -0.03 10.54
N LEU A 746 -5.57 -0.95 9.65
CA LEU A 746 -6.30 -2.16 10.05
C LEU A 746 -5.45 -3.05 10.95
N GLY A 747 -4.16 -3.22 10.63
CA GLY A 747 -3.22 -3.92 11.50
C GLY A 747 -3.12 -3.28 12.90
N VAL A 748 -3.20 -1.95 12.99
CA VAL A 748 -3.26 -1.23 14.28
C VAL A 748 -4.53 -1.56 15.04
N LEU A 749 -5.71 -1.49 14.41
CA LEU A 749 -6.96 -1.88 15.07
C LEU A 749 -6.91 -3.35 15.53
N GLY A 750 -6.33 -4.23 14.73
CA GLY A 750 -6.17 -5.64 15.07
C GLY A 750 -5.25 -5.85 16.28
N ALA A 751 -4.20 -5.03 16.41
CA ALA A 751 -3.28 -5.06 17.55
C ALA A 751 -3.88 -4.43 18.82
N ILE A 752 -4.80 -3.46 18.70
CA ILE A 752 -5.57 -2.93 19.83
C ILE A 752 -6.43 -4.03 20.46
N GLY A 753 -7.07 -4.86 19.62
CA GLY A 753 -7.73 -6.09 20.06
C GLY A 753 -8.97 -5.90 20.94
N THR A 754 -9.46 -4.67 21.14
CA THR A 754 -10.69 -4.40 21.88
C THR A 754 -11.92 -4.74 21.03
N GLU A 755 -13.04 -5.04 21.67
CA GLU A 755 -14.31 -5.30 20.96
C GLU A 755 -14.71 -4.13 20.05
N GLU A 756 -14.40 -2.90 20.48
CA GLU A 756 -14.61 -1.69 19.68
C GLU A 756 -13.73 -1.65 18.42
N ALA A 757 -12.45 -2.01 18.55
CA ALA A 757 -11.53 -2.08 17.41
C ALA A 757 -11.95 -3.18 16.42
N LEU A 758 -12.42 -4.33 16.92
CA LEU A 758 -12.90 -5.43 16.08
C LEU A 758 -14.19 -5.07 15.35
N ARG A 759 -15.15 -4.42 16.02
CA ARG A 759 -16.34 -3.85 15.36
C ARG A 759 -15.96 -2.86 14.27
N ALA A 760 -14.98 -2.00 14.52
CA ALA A 760 -14.48 -1.05 13.53
C ALA A 760 -13.82 -1.74 12.32
N ILE A 761 -13.09 -2.84 12.51
CA ILE A 761 -12.53 -3.66 11.42
C ILE A 761 -13.65 -4.26 10.56
N GLN A 762 -14.63 -4.93 11.18
CA GLN A 762 -15.75 -5.55 10.47
C GLN A 762 -16.55 -4.51 9.66
N ALA A 763 -16.95 -3.41 10.31
CA ALA A 763 -17.68 -2.33 9.66
C ALA A 763 -16.89 -1.67 8.52
N THR A 764 -15.56 -1.66 8.61
CA THR A 764 -14.70 -1.18 7.53
C THR A 764 -14.71 -2.18 6.36
N ALA A 765 -14.46 -3.46 6.61
CA ALA A 765 -14.39 -4.52 5.60
C ALA A 765 -15.63 -4.57 4.68
N GLU A 766 -16.81 -4.37 5.26
CA GLU A 766 -18.10 -4.37 4.54
C GLU A 766 -18.30 -3.15 3.65
N LYS A 767 -17.85 -1.98 4.11
CA LYS A 767 -18.12 -0.69 3.45
C LYS A 767 -17.11 -0.37 2.36
N VAL A 768 -15.89 -0.92 2.42
CA VAL A 768 -14.85 -0.57 1.45
C VAL A 768 -14.95 -1.44 0.19
N LYS A 769 -14.77 -0.81 -0.97
CA LYS A 769 -14.77 -1.48 -2.29
C LYS A 769 -13.41 -2.05 -2.69
N PHE A 770 -12.35 -1.79 -1.91
CA PHE A 770 -10.97 -2.12 -2.28
C PHE A 770 -10.62 -3.56 -1.83
N PRO A 771 -10.30 -4.49 -2.76
CA PRO A 771 -10.10 -5.91 -2.44
C PRO A 771 -9.02 -6.17 -1.38
N ALA A 772 -7.84 -5.56 -1.50
CA ALA A 772 -6.74 -5.82 -0.56
C ALA A 772 -7.02 -5.33 0.86
N LEU A 773 -7.92 -4.33 1.03
CA LEU A 773 -8.31 -3.88 2.37
C LEU A 773 -9.33 -4.83 3.00
N ARG A 774 -10.19 -5.46 2.18
CA ARG A 774 -11.08 -6.52 2.65
C ARG A 774 -10.28 -7.76 3.03
N GLU A 775 -9.31 -8.13 2.21
CA GLU A 775 -8.38 -9.24 2.49
C GLU A 775 -7.61 -9.01 3.79
N GLU A 776 -7.02 -7.83 3.98
CA GLU A 776 -6.35 -7.48 5.25
C GLU A 776 -7.32 -7.54 6.44
N ALA A 777 -8.54 -7.03 6.30
CA ALA A 777 -9.53 -7.11 7.37
C ALA A 777 -9.89 -8.57 7.70
N ASP A 778 -10.07 -9.42 6.69
CA ASP A 778 -10.31 -10.85 6.86
C ASP A 778 -9.12 -11.53 7.55
N VAL A 779 -7.88 -11.18 7.20
CA VAL A 779 -6.64 -11.66 7.88
C VAL A 779 -6.62 -11.26 9.34
N GLN A 780 -6.92 -9.99 9.67
CA GLN A 780 -6.92 -9.52 11.06
C GLN A 780 -8.04 -10.18 11.89
N ILE A 781 -9.23 -10.34 11.33
CA ILE A 781 -10.34 -11.05 11.98
C ILE A 781 -9.97 -12.51 12.22
N ALA A 782 -9.40 -13.19 11.22
CA ALA A 782 -8.99 -14.59 11.34
C ALA A 782 -7.89 -14.78 12.40
N ARG A 783 -6.91 -13.87 12.45
CA ARG A 783 -5.84 -13.88 13.46
C ARG A 783 -6.42 -13.75 14.86
N VAL A 784 -7.25 -12.73 15.10
CA VAL A 784 -7.84 -12.51 16.44
C VAL A 784 -8.79 -13.64 16.84
N ALA A 785 -9.57 -14.16 15.88
CA ALA A 785 -10.41 -15.34 16.13
C ALA A 785 -9.56 -16.54 16.55
N SER A 786 -8.47 -16.84 15.84
CA SER A 786 -7.54 -17.92 16.18
C SER A 786 -6.86 -17.71 17.54
N GLU A 787 -6.44 -16.49 17.88
CA GLU A 787 -5.85 -16.16 19.19
C GLU A 787 -6.83 -16.38 20.35
N LEU A 788 -8.12 -16.18 20.11
CA LEU A 788 -9.20 -16.41 21.08
C LEU A 788 -9.75 -17.85 21.05
N GLY A 789 -9.27 -18.70 20.14
CA GLY A 789 -9.81 -20.06 19.95
C GLY A 789 -11.24 -20.08 19.39
N LEU A 790 -11.63 -19.02 18.67
CA LEU A 790 -12.96 -18.84 18.09
C LEU A 790 -12.91 -18.99 16.57
N SER A 791 -14.01 -19.43 15.97
CA SER A 791 -14.26 -19.22 14.54
C SER A 791 -14.60 -17.74 14.26
N ARG A 792 -14.45 -17.31 13.00
CA ARG A 792 -14.90 -15.98 12.54
C ARG A 792 -16.36 -15.70 12.92
N ASP A 793 -17.17 -16.72 12.78
CA ASP A 793 -18.61 -16.69 12.99
C ASP A 793 -18.98 -16.57 14.48
N GLN A 794 -18.24 -17.27 15.37
CA GLN A 794 -18.37 -17.09 16.83
C GLN A 794 -17.88 -15.72 17.29
N LEU A 795 -16.79 -15.21 16.70
CA LEU A 795 -16.32 -13.86 17.00
C LEU A 795 -17.38 -12.82 16.60
N ALA A 796 -18.01 -12.97 15.43
CA ALA A 796 -19.06 -12.07 14.98
C ALA A 796 -20.34 -12.14 15.83
N ASP A 797 -20.68 -13.29 16.44
CA ASP A 797 -21.79 -13.38 17.40
C ASP A 797 -21.49 -12.60 18.69
N ARG A 798 -20.23 -12.62 19.14
CA ARG A 798 -19.78 -11.88 20.32
C ARG A 798 -19.73 -10.36 20.12
N LEU A 799 -19.50 -9.90 18.89
CA LEU A 799 -19.33 -8.48 18.58
C LEU A 799 -20.64 -7.73 18.34
N VAL A 800 -21.80 -8.40 18.38
CA VAL A 800 -23.10 -7.76 18.19
C VAL A 800 -23.34 -6.75 19.33
N PRO A 801 -23.59 -5.46 19.03
CA PRO A 801 -23.89 -4.48 20.07
C PRO A 801 -25.29 -4.69 20.65
N ASP A 802 -25.42 -4.50 21.97
CA ASP A 802 -26.70 -4.54 22.68
C ASP A 802 -27.49 -3.22 22.57
N PHE A 803 -26.83 -2.14 22.14
CA PHE A 803 -27.35 -0.78 22.08
C PHE A 803 -27.93 -0.26 23.41
N GLY A 804 -27.48 -0.81 24.55
CA GLY A 804 -28.06 -0.53 25.87
C GLY A 804 -29.50 -1.03 26.05
N LEU A 805 -30.04 -1.84 25.13
CA LEU A 805 -31.44 -2.31 25.16
C LEU A 805 -31.74 -3.34 26.26
N GLY A 806 -30.71 -3.78 26.99
CA GLY A 806 -30.84 -4.70 28.12
C GLY A 806 -31.47 -4.07 29.35
N ASP A 807 -31.35 -2.76 29.52
CA ASP A 807 -32.02 -2.00 30.59
C ASP A 807 -33.41 -1.54 30.15
N GLU A 808 -34.46 -1.88 30.89
CA GLU A 808 -35.84 -1.43 30.58
C GLU A 808 -35.94 0.11 30.52
N GLY A 809 -35.16 0.81 31.34
CA GLY A 809 -35.10 2.27 31.34
C GLY A 809 -34.50 2.88 30.06
N ALA A 810 -33.63 2.16 29.36
CA ALA A 810 -33.01 2.62 28.12
C ALA A 810 -33.97 2.55 26.91
N ARG A 811 -35.09 1.80 27.05
CA ARG A 811 -36.16 1.74 26.03
C ARG A 811 -37.14 2.90 26.15
N VAL A 812 -37.00 3.76 27.15
CA VAL A 812 -37.90 4.90 27.37
C VAL A 812 -37.22 6.19 26.91
N ILE A 813 -37.86 6.86 25.95
CA ILE A 813 -37.47 8.19 25.47
C ILE A 813 -38.30 9.21 26.24
N ASP A 814 -37.62 9.99 27.08
CA ASP A 814 -38.25 10.98 27.94
C ASP A 814 -38.24 12.37 27.29
N TYR A 815 -39.41 12.99 27.12
CA TYR A 815 -39.54 14.39 26.70
C TYR A 815 -39.89 15.31 27.88
N GLY A 816 -39.98 14.77 29.10
CA GLY A 816 -40.46 15.40 30.31
C GLY A 816 -41.93 15.04 30.58
N PRO A 817 -42.91 15.81 30.03
CA PRO A 817 -44.33 15.59 30.32
C PRO A 817 -44.99 14.46 29.52
N ARG A 818 -44.25 13.83 28.61
CA ARG A 818 -44.67 12.63 27.87
C ARG A 818 -43.48 11.74 27.60
N LYS A 819 -43.70 10.43 27.60
CA LYS A 819 -42.67 9.42 27.35
C LYS A 819 -43.06 8.52 26.19
N PHE A 820 -42.05 7.93 25.55
CA PHE A 820 -42.25 6.97 24.47
C PHE A 820 -41.44 5.71 24.74
N THR A 821 -42.05 4.54 24.62
CA THR A 821 -41.36 3.26 24.75
C THR A 821 -40.98 2.74 23.36
N VAL A 822 -39.72 2.35 23.19
CA VAL A 822 -39.20 1.76 21.95
C VAL A 822 -39.60 0.29 21.88
N GLY A 823 -40.34 -0.08 20.84
CA GLY A 823 -40.64 -1.46 20.44
C GLY A 823 -39.99 -1.81 19.10
N PHE A 824 -40.00 -3.08 18.72
CA PHE A 824 -39.37 -3.57 17.49
C PHE A 824 -40.33 -4.43 16.65
N ASP A 825 -40.29 -4.27 15.32
CA ASP A 825 -40.96 -5.19 14.40
C ASP A 825 -40.15 -6.48 14.19
N GLU A 826 -40.64 -7.38 13.34
CA GLU A 826 -40.03 -8.66 13.05
C GLU A 826 -38.67 -8.58 12.34
N GLN A 827 -38.30 -7.42 11.77
CA GLN A 827 -36.94 -7.17 11.24
C GLN A 827 -36.16 -6.19 12.11
N LEU A 828 -36.52 -6.07 13.40
CA LEU A 828 -35.93 -5.15 14.39
C LEU A 828 -35.99 -3.67 13.99
N LYS A 829 -36.95 -3.25 13.16
CA LYS A 829 -37.16 -1.82 12.92
C LYS A 829 -37.82 -1.21 14.16
N PRO A 830 -37.23 -0.16 14.75
CA PRO A 830 -37.78 0.47 15.94
C PRO A 830 -39.08 1.20 15.60
N HIS A 831 -40.12 0.94 16.38
CA HIS A 831 -41.34 1.72 16.49
C HIS A 831 -41.47 2.27 17.91
N LEU A 832 -42.38 3.24 18.09
CA LEU A 832 -42.59 3.88 19.39
C LEU A 832 -44.01 3.68 19.84
N VAL A 833 -44.20 3.41 21.12
CA VAL A 833 -45.50 3.36 21.78
C VAL A 833 -45.59 4.57 22.69
N ASP A 834 -46.61 5.41 22.50
CA ASP A 834 -46.87 6.50 23.45
C ASP A 834 -47.60 5.99 24.70
N GLU A 835 -47.78 6.85 25.70
CA GLU A 835 -48.41 6.50 26.98
C GLU A 835 -49.87 6.02 26.84
N ASP A 836 -50.53 6.32 25.71
CA ASP A 836 -51.88 5.86 25.38
C ASP A 836 -51.89 4.48 24.66
N GLY A 837 -50.72 3.86 24.49
CA GLY A 837 -50.56 2.58 23.78
C GLY A 837 -50.53 2.68 22.26
N LYS A 838 -50.47 3.89 21.68
CA LYS A 838 -50.54 4.09 20.24
C LYS A 838 -49.15 3.97 19.59
N VAL A 839 -49.05 3.07 18.59
CA VAL A 839 -47.82 2.86 17.82
C VAL A 839 -47.54 4.00 16.84
N ARG A 840 -46.30 4.47 16.79
CA ARG A 840 -45.79 5.54 15.91
C ARG A 840 -44.53 5.08 15.19
N LYS A 841 -44.46 5.35 13.89
CA LYS A 841 -43.31 4.98 13.03
C LYS A 841 -42.10 5.88 13.19
N SER A 842 -42.25 7.05 13.82
CA SER A 842 -41.21 8.05 14.00
C SER A 842 -41.41 8.81 15.31
N LEU A 843 -40.30 9.19 15.94
CA LEU A 843 -40.33 10.07 17.10
C LEU A 843 -40.85 11.45 16.67
N PRO A 844 -41.88 12.00 17.34
CA PRO A 844 -42.34 13.37 17.07
C PRO A 844 -41.19 14.36 17.31
N LYS A 845 -41.14 15.46 16.56
CA LYS A 845 -40.20 16.55 16.91
C LYS A 845 -40.56 17.11 18.29
N PRO A 846 -39.56 17.53 19.10
CA PRO A 846 -39.81 18.27 20.33
C PRO A 846 -40.74 19.46 20.09
N GLY A 847 -41.79 19.57 20.90
CA GLY A 847 -42.80 20.62 20.83
C GLY A 847 -42.63 21.66 21.95
N VAL A 848 -43.41 22.74 21.89
CA VAL A 848 -43.33 23.88 22.85
C VAL A 848 -43.72 23.50 24.29
N LYS A 849 -44.38 22.36 24.48
CA LYS A 849 -44.79 21.83 25.79
C LYS A 849 -43.80 20.80 26.36
N ASP A 850 -42.79 20.39 25.59
CA ASP A 850 -41.77 19.42 26.03
C ASP A 850 -40.60 20.15 26.71
N ASP A 851 -39.80 19.45 27.50
CA ASP A 851 -38.55 20.00 28.03
C ASP A 851 -37.53 20.17 26.90
N ALA A 852 -37.15 21.41 26.58
CA ALA A 852 -36.35 21.72 25.39
C ALA A 852 -34.95 21.09 25.40
N VAL A 853 -34.33 20.90 26.57
CA VAL A 853 -32.98 20.35 26.68
C VAL A 853 -33.04 18.82 26.62
N ILE A 854 -33.94 18.23 27.40
CA ILE A 854 -34.10 16.77 27.48
C ILE A 854 -34.63 16.22 26.15
N ALA A 855 -35.65 16.85 25.55
CA ALA A 855 -36.30 16.35 24.35
C ALA A 855 -35.43 16.45 23.09
N GLU A 856 -34.63 17.52 22.93
CA GLU A 856 -33.74 17.65 21.77
C GLU A 856 -32.57 16.65 21.83
N ASP A 857 -31.92 16.51 22.99
CA ASP A 857 -30.87 15.51 23.19
C ASP A 857 -31.41 14.08 23.02
N ALA A 858 -32.57 13.77 23.59
CA ALA A 858 -33.25 12.48 23.40
C ALA A 858 -33.64 12.22 21.93
N TYR A 859 -34.10 13.26 21.21
CA TYR A 859 -34.42 13.16 19.78
C TYR A 859 -33.18 12.84 18.93
N GLN A 860 -32.07 13.56 19.14
CA GLN A 860 -30.83 13.32 18.39
C GLN A 860 -30.25 11.94 18.68
N ARG A 861 -30.20 11.52 19.96
CA ARG A 861 -29.75 10.18 20.37
C ARG A 861 -30.58 9.08 19.71
N PHE A 862 -31.91 9.21 19.69
CA PHE A 862 -32.77 8.23 19.05
C PHE A 862 -32.59 8.16 17.53
N GLN A 863 -32.38 9.30 16.85
CA GLN A 863 -32.12 9.29 15.40
C GLN A 863 -30.79 8.61 15.05
N ALA A 864 -29.75 8.85 15.85
CA ALA A 864 -28.47 8.16 15.71
C ALA A 864 -28.63 6.65 15.94
N LEU A 865 -29.27 6.26 17.05
CA LEU A 865 -29.55 4.85 17.37
C LEU A 865 -30.35 4.16 16.26
N ARG A 866 -31.44 4.77 15.80
CA ARG A 866 -32.29 4.24 14.71
C ARG A 866 -31.48 4.00 13.44
N LYS A 867 -30.53 4.88 13.12
CA LYS A 867 -29.70 4.76 11.92
C LYS A 867 -28.74 3.59 12.03
N GLU A 868 -28.07 3.42 13.17
CA GLU A 868 -27.11 2.34 13.39
C GLU A 868 -27.80 0.98 13.51
N LEU A 869 -28.86 0.91 14.31
CA LEU A 869 -29.65 -0.30 14.52
C LEU A 869 -30.19 -0.87 13.21
N LYS A 870 -30.65 -0.01 12.28
CA LYS A 870 -31.16 -0.46 10.98
C LYS A 870 -30.14 -1.27 10.19
N THR A 871 -28.86 -0.91 10.26
CA THR A 871 -27.79 -1.63 9.56
C THR A 871 -27.50 -2.97 10.24
N VAL A 872 -27.32 -2.96 11.57
CA VAL A 872 -27.03 -4.18 12.34
C VAL A 872 -28.19 -5.18 12.27
N ALA A 873 -29.43 -4.72 12.35
CA ALA A 873 -30.62 -5.56 12.22
C ALA A 873 -30.67 -6.31 10.89
N ALA A 874 -30.48 -5.60 9.77
CA ALA A 874 -30.49 -6.21 8.44
C ALA A 874 -29.37 -7.25 8.27
N GLU A 875 -28.21 -6.99 8.89
CA GLU A 875 -27.08 -7.92 8.92
C GLU A 875 -27.40 -9.18 9.73
N GLN A 876 -27.94 -9.04 10.96
CA GLN A 876 -28.26 -10.20 11.81
C GLN A 876 -29.36 -11.08 11.20
N VAL A 877 -30.37 -10.49 10.55
CA VAL A 877 -31.39 -11.25 9.80
C VAL A 877 -30.73 -12.07 8.68
N ALA A 878 -29.85 -11.46 7.88
CA ALA A 878 -29.15 -12.15 6.80
C ALA A 878 -28.19 -13.25 7.32
N ARG A 879 -27.54 -13.02 8.47
CA ARG A 879 -26.66 -14.00 9.12
C ARG A 879 -27.44 -15.21 9.63
N LEU A 880 -28.59 -15.01 10.27
CA LEU A 880 -29.46 -16.10 10.72
C LEU A 880 -30.01 -16.90 9.52
N GLU A 881 -30.45 -16.23 8.45
CA GLU A 881 -30.90 -16.92 7.23
C GLU A 881 -29.76 -17.75 6.61
N THR A 882 -28.54 -17.19 6.55
CA THR A 882 -27.36 -17.92 6.08
C THR A 882 -27.06 -19.11 6.97
N ALA A 883 -27.10 -18.95 8.29
CA ALA A 883 -26.84 -20.03 9.24
C ALA A 883 -27.84 -21.19 9.13
N MET A 884 -29.12 -20.89 8.85
CA MET A 884 -30.13 -21.91 8.54
C MET A 884 -29.74 -22.71 7.28
N VAL A 885 -29.34 -22.02 6.22
CA VAL A 885 -28.98 -22.61 4.92
C VAL A 885 -27.69 -23.43 4.99
N THR A 886 -26.67 -22.93 5.68
CA THR A 886 -25.37 -23.62 5.81
C THR A 886 -25.37 -24.67 6.92
N GLY A 887 -26.47 -24.78 7.68
CA GLY A 887 -26.60 -25.73 8.79
C GLY A 887 -25.64 -25.47 9.94
N ARG A 888 -25.33 -24.20 10.22
CA ARG A 888 -24.45 -23.81 11.33
C ARG A 888 -25.07 -24.27 12.66
N THR A 889 -24.23 -24.82 13.53
CA THR A 889 -24.61 -25.27 14.87
C THR A 889 -23.97 -24.42 15.96
N TRP A 890 -24.63 -24.33 17.10
CA TRP A 890 -24.15 -23.71 18.34
C TRP A 890 -24.21 -24.72 19.48
N GLU A 891 -23.24 -24.62 20.39
CA GLU A 891 -23.30 -25.30 21.67
C GLU A 891 -24.42 -24.68 22.56
N PRO A 892 -25.05 -25.43 23.47
CA PRO A 892 -26.20 -24.96 24.23
C PRO A 892 -25.92 -23.68 25.03
N GLY A 893 -24.72 -23.54 25.60
CA GLY A 893 -24.30 -22.36 26.35
C GLY A 893 -24.11 -21.12 25.48
N GLU A 894 -23.53 -21.28 24.28
CA GLU A 894 -23.39 -20.18 23.32
C GLU A 894 -24.74 -19.74 22.78
N PHE A 895 -25.61 -20.70 22.45
CA PHE A 895 -26.97 -20.43 22.00
C PHE A 895 -27.76 -19.61 23.02
N ARG A 896 -27.74 -20.00 24.31
CA ARG A 896 -28.41 -19.23 25.37
C ARG A 896 -27.86 -17.81 25.45
N ARG A 897 -26.54 -17.65 25.54
CA ARG A 897 -25.91 -16.34 25.67
C ARG A 897 -26.21 -15.41 24.49
N PHE A 898 -26.05 -15.88 23.25
CA PHE A 898 -26.07 -15.03 22.07
C PHE A 898 -27.44 -14.95 21.37
N HIS A 899 -28.33 -15.90 21.61
CA HIS A 899 -29.65 -15.96 20.96
C HIS A 899 -30.82 -15.98 21.92
N VAL A 900 -30.64 -16.22 23.23
CA VAL A 900 -31.76 -16.17 24.19
C VAL A 900 -31.66 -14.92 25.08
N GLU A 901 -30.49 -14.69 25.67
CA GLU A 901 -30.23 -13.64 26.67
C GLU A 901 -29.88 -12.28 26.05
N HIS A 902 -29.27 -12.28 24.86
CA HIS A 902 -28.81 -11.06 24.22
C HIS A 902 -29.99 -10.13 23.83
N ALA A 903 -29.95 -8.88 24.27
CA ALA A 903 -31.07 -7.93 24.18
C ALA A 903 -31.58 -7.68 22.75
N LEU A 904 -30.70 -7.73 21.74
CA LEU A 904 -31.07 -7.54 20.33
C LEU A 904 -31.40 -8.84 19.59
N THR A 905 -30.43 -9.76 19.47
CA THR A 905 -30.58 -11.04 18.74
C THR A 905 -31.60 -11.96 19.38
N GLY A 906 -31.86 -11.87 20.69
CA GLY A 906 -32.93 -12.58 21.36
C GLY A 906 -34.33 -12.26 20.79
N LEU A 907 -34.55 -11.01 20.37
CA LEU A 907 -35.81 -10.60 19.74
C LEU A 907 -36.04 -11.25 18.37
N LEU A 908 -34.96 -11.59 17.64
CA LEU A 908 -35.03 -12.32 16.38
C LEU A 908 -35.20 -13.82 16.62
N ALA A 909 -34.43 -14.37 17.55
CA ALA A 909 -34.39 -15.80 17.82
C ALA A 909 -35.73 -16.36 18.29
N ARG A 910 -36.50 -15.59 19.09
CA ARG A 910 -37.86 -15.95 19.53
C ARG A 910 -38.88 -16.05 18.42
N ARG A 911 -38.58 -15.48 17.24
CA ARG A 911 -39.45 -15.49 16.06
C ARG A 911 -39.16 -16.65 15.10
N LEU A 912 -38.27 -17.56 15.51
CA LEU A 912 -37.75 -18.64 14.69
C LEU A 912 -37.92 -19.98 15.39
N VAL A 913 -38.02 -21.04 14.58
CA VAL A 913 -38.02 -22.43 15.04
C VAL A 913 -36.58 -22.95 14.99
N TRP A 914 -36.17 -23.61 16.07
CA TRP A 914 -34.83 -24.16 16.24
C TRP A 914 -34.88 -25.67 16.27
N LEU A 915 -33.75 -26.32 16.02
CA LEU A 915 -33.59 -27.76 16.02
C LEU A 915 -32.44 -28.12 16.96
N CYS A 916 -32.73 -28.93 17.96
CA CYS A 916 -31.76 -29.56 18.83
C CYS A 916 -31.42 -30.94 18.27
N VAL A 917 -30.13 -31.21 18.01
CA VAL A 917 -29.64 -32.52 17.60
C VAL A 917 -28.82 -33.11 18.74
N HIS A 918 -29.29 -34.22 19.32
CA HIS A 918 -28.62 -34.92 20.41
C HIS A 918 -28.72 -36.43 20.17
N ASP A 919 -27.59 -37.14 20.24
CA ASP A 919 -27.50 -38.58 19.96
C ASP A 919 -28.17 -39.03 18.64
N GLY A 920 -28.10 -38.17 17.61
CA GLY A 920 -28.70 -38.43 16.30
C GLY A 920 -30.22 -38.20 16.22
N VAL A 921 -30.86 -37.80 17.33
CA VAL A 921 -32.27 -37.41 17.38
C VAL A 921 -32.39 -35.90 17.21
N ALA A 922 -33.24 -35.47 16.28
CA ALA A 922 -33.52 -34.06 16.01
C ALA A 922 -34.89 -33.66 16.56
N THR A 923 -34.92 -32.71 17.49
CA THR A 923 -36.14 -32.20 18.12
C THR A 923 -36.28 -30.70 17.84
N ALA A 924 -37.42 -30.30 17.26
CA ALA A 924 -37.70 -28.90 16.99
C ALA A 924 -38.28 -28.21 18.23
N PHE A 925 -37.94 -26.94 18.45
CA PHE A 925 -38.44 -26.14 19.56
C PHE A 925 -38.50 -24.64 19.21
N ARG A 926 -39.26 -23.86 20.00
CA ARG A 926 -39.27 -22.39 19.96
C ARG A 926 -38.79 -21.79 21.29
N ILE A 927 -38.50 -20.49 21.28
CA ILE A 927 -38.17 -19.72 22.50
C ILE A 927 -39.39 -18.87 22.87
N ALA A 928 -39.87 -19.00 24.11
CA ALA A 928 -40.97 -18.21 24.66
C ALA A 928 -40.52 -16.79 25.08
N GLU A 929 -41.47 -15.92 25.45
CA GLU A 929 -41.19 -14.53 25.82
C GLU A 929 -40.31 -14.38 27.07
N ASP A 930 -40.40 -15.33 27.99
CA ASP A 930 -39.60 -15.42 29.20
C ASP A 930 -38.23 -16.11 28.99
N GLY A 931 -37.95 -16.58 27.77
CA GLY A 931 -36.71 -17.27 27.40
C GLY A 931 -36.73 -18.79 27.64
N THR A 932 -37.84 -19.35 28.10
CA THR A 932 -38.03 -20.82 28.18
C THR A 932 -38.25 -21.43 26.78
N PHE A 933 -38.16 -22.75 26.66
CA PHE A 933 -38.36 -23.44 25.38
C PHE A 933 -39.61 -24.31 25.40
N SER A 934 -40.31 -24.39 24.26
CA SER A 934 -41.40 -25.35 24.06
C SER A 934 -41.27 -26.09 22.73
N ASP A 935 -41.77 -27.32 22.70
CA ASP A 935 -41.75 -28.18 21.51
C ASP A 935 -42.99 -27.99 20.62
N ALA A 936 -43.15 -28.87 19.62
CA ALA A 936 -44.24 -28.78 18.66
C ALA A 936 -45.61 -29.21 19.20
N ASP A 937 -45.69 -29.72 20.44
CA ASP A 937 -46.95 -29.98 21.15
C ASP A 937 -47.22 -28.89 22.22
N ASP A 938 -46.40 -27.81 22.21
CA ASP A 938 -46.34 -26.68 23.16
C ASP A 938 -46.02 -27.10 24.61
N ASP A 939 -45.40 -28.27 24.78
CA ASP A 939 -44.89 -28.75 26.07
C ASP A 939 -43.51 -28.17 26.37
N ALA A 940 -43.18 -28.04 27.66
CA ALA A 940 -41.89 -27.50 28.10
C ALA A 940 -40.72 -28.39 27.62
N PHE A 941 -39.73 -27.77 26.98
CA PHE A 941 -38.58 -28.46 26.42
C PHE A 941 -37.28 -28.05 27.14
N ASP A 942 -36.55 -29.04 27.66
CA ASP A 942 -35.23 -28.82 28.24
C ASP A 942 -34.13 -29.11 27.20
N LEU A 943 -33.26 -28.13 26.99
CA LEU A 943 -32.14 -28.27 26.05
C LEU A 943 -31.01 -29.11 26.68
N PRO A 944 -30.69 -30.31 26.15
CA PRO A 944 -29.70 -31.20 26.75
C PRO A 944 -28.27 -30.64 26.67
N GLU A 945 -27.43 -31.01 27.65
CA GLU A 945 -25.99 -30.74 27.57
C GLU A 945 -25.33 -31.55 26.45
N GLY A 946 -24.41 -30.95 25.70
CA GLY A 946 -23.75 -31.57 24.54
C GLY A 946 -24.64 -31.73 23.30
N ALA A 947 -25.83 -31.12 23.27
CA ALA A 947 -26.64 -31.03 22.07
C ALA A 947 -26.13 -29.96 21.09
N ALA A 948 -26.26 -30.21 19.79
CA ALA A 948 -25.99 -29.21 18.77
C ALA A 948 -27.29 -28.48 18.40
N VAL A 949 -27.34 -27.16 18.59
CA VAL A 949 -28.50 -26.33 18.23
C VAL A 949 -28.29 -25.72 16.86
N ARG A 950 -29.28 -25.80 15.96
CA ARG A 950 -29.27 -25.11 14.66
C ARG A 950 -30.63 -24.49 14.36
N LEU A 951 -30.68 -23.56 13.42
CA LEU A 951 -31.96 -23.10 12.87
C LEU A 951 -32.63 -24.22 12.09
N ALA A 952 -33.94 -24.40 12.31
CA ALA A 952 -34.72 -25.39 11.58
C ALA A 952 -34.93 -24.94 10.14
N HIS A 953 -34.62 -25.79 9.18
CA HIS A 953 -34.99 -25.61 7.78
C HIS A 953 -36.23 -26.47 7.49
N PRO A 954 -37.22 -26.03 6.69
CA PRO A 954 -38.43 -26.81 6.43
C PRO A 954 -38.16 -28.21 5.86
N ALA A 955 -37.10 -28.36 5.06
CA ALA A 955 -36.65 -29.66 4.55
C ALA A 955 -36.27 -30.68 5.64
N LEU A 956 -36.02 -30.23 6.87
CA LEU A 956 -35.70 -31.07 8.03
C LEU A 956 -36.90 -31.28 8.96
N LEU A 957 -37.96 -30.49 8.82
CA LEU A 957 -39.16 -30.55 9.66
C LEU A 957 -40.24 -31.47 9.06
N GLY A 958 -40.22 -31.72 7.75
CA GLY A 958 -41.17 -32.61 7.10
C GLY A 958 -42.62 -32.13 7.24
N ASP A 959 -43.50 -33.02 7.70
CA ASP A 959 -44.91 -32.76 7.96
C ASP A 959 -45.18 -31.80 9.13
N ARG A 960 -44.22 -31.66 10.08
CA ARG A 960 -44.33 -30.74 11.23
C ARG A 960 -44.25 -29.26 10.85
N VAL A 961 -43.95 -28.90 9.59
CA VAL A 961 -43.97 -27.50 9.12
C VAL A 961 -45.33 -26.84 9.36
N GLY A 962 -46.42 -27.58 9.11
CA GLY A 962 -47.79 -27.08 9.31
C GLY A 962 -48.07 -26.78 10.79
N THR A 963 -47.72 -27.69 11.68
CA THR A 963 -47.86 -27.52 13.14
C THR A 963 -47.12 -26.28 13.64
N TRP A 964 -45.87 -26.09 13.22
CA TRP A 964 -45.11 -24.89 13.61
C TRP A 964 -45.69 -23.59 13.04
N ALA A 965 -46.22 -23.63 11.80
CA ALA A 965 -46.85 -22.47 11.20
C ALA A 965 -48.13 -22.05 11.96
N GLU A 966 -48.92 -23.03 12.42
CA GLU A 966 -50.09 -22.81 13.27
C GLU A 966 -49.68 -22.22 14.63
N ILE A 967 -48.69 -22.82 15.32
CA ILE A 967 -48.18 -22.31 16.61
C ILE A 967 -47.72 -20.86 16.48
N LEU A 968 -46.87 -20.54 15.49
CA LEU A 968 -46.39 -19.16 15.33
C LEU A 968 -47.53 -18.19 14.99
N ALA A 969 -48.56 -18.63 14.27
CA ALA A 969 -49.74 -17.82 13.98
C ALA A 969 -50.60 -17.55 15.22
N ASP A 970 -50.81 -18.56 16.08
CA ASP A 970 -51.58 -18.45 17.32
C ASP A 970 -50.96 -17.46 18.32
N TYR A 971 -49.62 -17.38 18.34
CA TYR A 971 -48.87 -16.39 19.13
C TYR A 971 -48.62 -15.06 18.39
N GLU A 972 -49.23 -14.85 17.21
CA GLU A 972 -49.06 -13.66 16.35
C GLU A 972 -47.59 -13.33 15.99
N ILE A 973 -46.76 -14.37 15.86
CA ILE A 973 -45.32 -14.25 15.61
C ILE A 973 -45.03 -14.21 14.12
N LEU A 974 -44.63 -13.03 13.63
CA LEU A 974 -44.05 -12.87 12.29
C LEU A 974 -42.55 -13.22 12.29
N GLN A 975 -42.14 -14.00 11.29
CA GLN A 975 -40.74 -14.44 11.12
C GLN A 975 -39.89 -13.36 10.44
N PRO A 976 -38.60 -13.22 10.81
CA PRO A 976 -37.69 -12.20 10.26
C PRO A 976 -37.33 -12.42 8.79
N PHE A 977 -37.42 -13.66 8.31
CA PHE A 977 -37.24 -14.09 6.93
C PHE A 977 -38.13 -15.32 6.66
N ASP A 978 -38.29 -15.71 5.39
CA ASP A 978 -39.02 -16.92 5.02
C ASP A 978 -38.30 -18.16 5.56
N GLN A 979 -38.66 -18.59 6.77
CA GLN A 979 -38.22 -19.86 7.36
C GLN A 979 -39.25 -20.94 7.04
N LEU A 980 -40.44 -20.94 7.64
CA LEU A 980 -41.43 -22.02 7.45
C LEU A 980 -42.12 -21.98 6.08
N SER A 981 -42.29 -20.79 5.50
CA SER A 981 -42.82 -20.56 4.15
C SER A 981 -41.80 -20.87 3.04
N ARG A 982 -40.56 -21.24 3.39
CA ARG A 982 -39.49 -21.43 2.41
C ARG A 982 -39.77 -22.65 1.53
N PRO A 983 -39.72 -22.50 0.19
CA PRO A 983 -39.99 -23.63 -0.71
C PRO A 983 -39.01 -24.78 -0.51
N VAL A 984 -39.53 -25.99 -0.31
CA VAL A 984 -38.73 -27.22 -0.25
C VAL A 984 -38.85 -27.95 -1.58
N ALA A 985 -37.72 -28.12 -2.27
CA ALA A 985 -37.63 -28.94 -3.47
C ALA A 985 -36.65 -30.09 -3.24
N ALA A 986 -36.97 -31.26 -3.78
CA ALA A 986 -36.11 -32.45 -3.72
C ALA A 986 -35.71 -32.91 -5.12
N PHE A 987 -34.60 -33.66 -5.20
CA PHE A 987 -34.22 -34.38 -6.41
C PHE A 987 -35.15 -35.58 -6.60
N THR A 988 -35.49 -35.89 -7.85
CA THR A 988 -36.23 -37.12 -8.16
C THR A 988 -35.29 -38.34 -8.11
N ALA A 989 -35.85 -39.55 -7.95
CA ALA A 989 -35.06 -40.78 -8.00
C ALA A 989 -34.32 -40.95 -9.36
N GLU A 990 -34.92 -40.48 -10.46
CA GLU A 990 -34.32 -40.49 -11.79
C GLU A 990 -33.15 -39.50 -11.91
N GLU A 991 -33.26 -38.31 -11.33
CA GLU A 991 -32.19 -37.30 -11.32
C GLU A 991 -30.97 -37.80 -10.52
N LEU A 992 -31.22 -38.45 -9.38
CA LEU A 992 -30.15 -39.06 -8.57
C LEU A 992 -29.50 -40.25 -9.27
N ALA A 993 -30.28 -41.08 -10.00
CA ALA A 993 -29.74 -42.23 -10.72
C ALA A 993 -28.98 -41.86 -12.00
N SER A 994 -29.47 -40.87 -12.75
CA SER A 994 -28.88 -40.45 -14.04
C SER A 994 -27.78 -39.39 -13.90
N GLY A 995 -27.74 -38.69 -12.76
CA GLY A 995 -26.89 -37.53 -12.56
C GLY A 995 -27.33 -36.28 -13.33
N ARG A 996 -28.47 -36.28 -14.03
CA ARG A 996 -28.93 -35.15 -14.88
C ARG A 996 -30.27 -34.60 -14.43
N LEU A 997 -30.41 -33.27 -14.47
CA LEU A 997 -31.64 -32.55 -14.17
C LEU A 997 -32.21 -31.93 -15.45
N ALA A 998 -33.02 -32.69 -16.18
CA ALA A 998 -33.58 -32.24 -17.46
C ALA A 998 -34.59 -31.08 -17.31
N ARG A 999 -35.26 -30.97 -16.15
CA ARG A 999 -36.34 -29.99 -15.90
C ARG A 999 -35.93 -28.51 -15.93
N PHE A 1000 -34.63 -28.21 -15.92
CA PHE A 1000 -34.11 -26.83 -15.99
C PHE A 1000 -33.38 -26.52 -17.31
N ALA A 1001 -33.09 -27.53 -18.13
CA ALA A 1001 -32.35 -27.35 -19.38
C ALA A 1001 -33.20 -26.64 -20.44
N GLY A 1002 -32.56 -25.82 -21.27
CA GLY A 1002 -33.18 -25.09 -22.38
C GLY A 1002 -33.86 -23.77 -21.99
N ALA A 1003 -33.94 -23.41 -20.70
CA ALA A 1003 -34.52 -22.13 -20.29
C ALA A 1003 -33.60 -20.96 -20.66
N THR A 1004 -34.14 -19.91 -21.31
CA THR A 1004 -33.41 -18.68 -21.62
C THR A 1004 -33.66 -17.62 -20.56
N VAL A 1005 -32.60 -17.08 -19.97
CA VAL A 1005 -32.64 -16.15 -18.84
C VAL A 1005 -31.70 -14.97 -19.06
N ALA A 1006 -31.98 -13.83 -18.43
CA ALA A 1006 -31.07 -12.68 -18.49
C ALA A 1006 -29.75 -12.99 -17.74
N THR A 1007 -28.61 -12.58 -18.30
CA THR A 1007 -27.27 -12.82 -17.73
C THR A 1007 -27.14 -12.28 -16.31
N GLY A 1008 -27.76 -11.14 -16.01
CA GLY A 1008 -27.81 -10.59 -14.66
C GLY A 1008 -28.47 -11.51 -13.63
N ARG A 1009 -29.46 -12.33 -14.03
CA ARG A 1009 -30.10 -13.31 -13.14
C ARG A 1009 -29.20 -14.52 -12.89
N VAL A 1010 -28.44 -14.97 -13.89
CA VAL A 1010 -27.44 -16.03 -13.74
C VAL A 1010 -26.32 -15.57 -12.79
N LEU A 1011 -25.80 -14.36 -12.98
CA LEU A 1011 -24.81 -13.75 -12.07
C LEU A 1011 -25.36 -13.62 -10.64
N GLY A 1012 -26.68 -13.44 -10.49
CA GLY A 1012 -27.38 -13.40 -9.22
C GLY A 1012 -27.33 -14.71 -8.42
N LEU A 1013 -27.06 -15.87 -9.06
CA LEU A 1013 -26.88 -17.15 -8.36
C LEU A 1013 -25.72 -17.10 -7.35
N GLY A 1014 -24.72 -16.25 -7.59
CA GLY A 1014 -23.60 -16.03 -6.66
C GLY A 1014 -24.05 -15.66 -5.24
N LYS A 1015 -25.19 -14.98 -5.10
CA LYS A 1015 -25.77 -14.60 -3.81
C LYS A 1015 -26.52 -15.74 -3.12
N ARG A 1016 -26.62 -16.91 -3.75
CA ARG A 1016 -27.41 -18.07 -3.32
C ARG A 1016 -26.56 -19.33 -3.24
N GLY A 1017 -25.28 -19.19 -2.88
CA GLY A 1017 -24.37 -20.32 -2.68
C GLY A 1017 -23.74 -20.92 -3.95
N TRP A 1018 -24.12 -20.46 -5.15
CA TRP A 1018 -23.48 -20.93 -6.39
C TRP A 1018 -22.16 -20.21 -6.63
N ARG A 1019 -21.11 -20.97 -6.91
CA ARG A 1019 -19.80 -20.47 -7.29
C ARG A 1019 -19.72 -20.27 -8.79
N ARG A 1020 -19.15 -19.15 -9.20
CA ARG A 1020 -18.89 -18.87 -10.60
C ARG A 1020 -17.67 -19.67 -11.05
N ALA A 1021 -17.77 -20.36 -12.17
CA ALA A 1021 -16.66 -21.10 -12.75
C ALA A 1021 -15.44 -20.21 -13.03
N TYR A 1022 -14.25 -20.80 -12.97
CA TYR A 1022 -13.04 -20.17 -13.48
C TYR A 1022 -13.14 -19.99 -15.01
N PRO A 1023 -12.73 -18.84 -15.56
CA PRO A 1023 -12.75 -18.61 -17.00
C PRO A 1023 -11.83 -19.57 -17.76
N GLY A 1024 -12.32 -20.14 -18.85
CA GLY A 1024 -11.53 -20.96 -19.75
C GLY A 1024 -10.63 -20.17 -20.70
N VAL A 1025 -9.98 -20.90 -21.62
CA VAL A 1025 -9.24 -20.31 -22.75
C VAL A 1025 -10.21 -19.49 -23.60
N GLY A 1026 -9.97 -18.18 -23.71
CA GLY A 1026 -10.88 -17.24 -24.39
C GLY A 1026 -11.68 -16.31 -23.46
N GLY A 1027 -11.52 -16.41 -22.14
CA GLY A 1027 -12.06 -15.42 -21.19
C GLY A 1027 -13.58 -15.51 -20.95
N LEU A 1028 -14.22 -16.61 -21.36
CA LEU A 1028 -15.63 -16.90 -21.09
C LEU A 1028 -15.78 -17.75 -19.83
N VAL A 1029 -16.74 -17.39 -18.99
CA VAL A 1029 -17.21 -18.20 -17.86
C VAL A 1029 -18.25 -19.20 -18.38
N PRO A 1030 -18.01 -20.52 -18.26
CA PRO A 1030 -18.90 -21.56 -18.81
C PRO A 1030 -20.17 -21.81 -17.99
N GLY A 1031 -20.21 -21.36 -16.73
CA GLY A 1031 -21.34 -21.66 -15.85
C GLY A 1031 -21.07 -21.43 -14.36
N PHE A 1032 -21.88 -22.09 -13.54
CA PHE A 1032 -21.84 -22.01 -12.08
C PHE A 1032 -21.89 -23.41 -11.46
N ALA A 1033 -21.33 -23.57 -10.26
CA ALA A 1033 -21.33 -24.82 -9.51
C ALA A 1033 -21.88 -24.60 -8.09
N TYR A 1034 -22.67 -25.54 -7.57
CA TYR A 1034 -23.13 -25.55 -6.19
C TYR A 1034 -22.54 -26.75 -5.46
N VAL A 1035 -22.12 -26.59 -4.20
CA VAL A 1035 -21.57 -27.70 -3.41
C VAL A 1035 -22.64 -28.29 -2.53
N LEU A 1036 -22.86 -29.59 -2.67
CA LEU A 1036 -23.97 -30.31 -2.03
C LEU A 1036 -23.58 -31.01 -0.71
N GLY A 1037 -22.35 -30.79 -0.22
CA GLY A 1037 -21.75 -31.63 0.82
C GLY A 1037 -21.27 -32.97 0.26
N SER A 1038 -20.46 -33.73 1.00
CA SER A 1038 -19.86 -35.02 0.58
C SER A 1038 -18.90 -35.02 -0.62
N GLY A 1039 -18.43 -33.84 -1.05
CA GLY A 1039 -17.52 -33.70 -2.21
C GLY A 1039 -18.21 -33.74 -3.58
N CYS A 1040 -19.54 -33.71 -3.63
CA CYS A 1040 -20.30 -33.67 -4.88
C CYS A 1040 -20.75 -32.24 -5.24
N PHE A 1041 -20.76 -31.94 -6.54
CA PHE A 1041 -21.11 -30.65 -7.12
C PHE A 1041 -22.37 -30.78 -7.99
N LEU A 1042 -23.22 -29.76 -7.96
CA LEU A 1042 -24.25 -29.54 -8.97
C LEU A 1042 -23.77 -28.48 -9.94
N ILE A 1043 -23.55 -28.85 -11.20
CA ILE A 1043 -23.02 -27.99 -12.25
C ILE A 1043 -24.18 -27.45 -13.08
N LEU A 1044 -24.19 -26.14 -13.30
CA LEU A 1044 -25.04 -25.44 -14.25
C LEU A 1044 -24.17 -24.91 -15.39
N GLU A 1045 -24.35 -25.43 -16.59
CA GLU A 1045 -23.75 -24.88 -17.80
C GLU A 1045 -24.65 -23.84 -18.45
N VAL A 1046 -24.03 -22.78 -18.99
CA VAL A 1046 -24.74 -21.76 -19.76
C VAL A 1046 -24.12 -21.56 -21.14
N GLU A 1047 -24.95 -21.20 -22.11
CA GLU A 1047 -24.53 -20.90 -23.48
C GLU A 1047 -25.09 -19.53 -23.90
N PRO A 1048 -24.28 -18.65 -24.54
CA PRO A 1048 -22.91 -18.85 -25.05
C PRO A 1048 -21.79 -18.79 -24.00
N GLY A 1049 -22.10 -18.48 -22.74
CA GLY A 1049 -21.10 -18.18 -21.70
C GLY A 1049 -21.01 -16.69 -21.39
N ILE A 1050 -20.31 -16.31 -20.31
CA ILE A 1050 -20.24 -14.91 -19.84
C ILE A 1050 -18.82 -14.35 -20.01
N PRO A 1051 -18.59 -13.30 -20.84
CA PRO A 1051 -17.28 -12.68 -21.01
C PRO A 1051 -16.81 -11.93 -19.76
N ILE A 1052 -15.53 -12.08 -19.41
CA ILE A 1052 -14.93 -11.31 -18.30
C ILE A 1052 -14.89 -9.82 -18.64
N GLY A 1053 -15.37 -8.98 -17.72
CA GLY A 1053 -15.36 -7.53 -17.86
C GLY A 1053 -16.47 -6.97 -18.75
N HIS A 1054 -17.12 -7.81 -19.57
CA HIS A 1054 -18.14 -7.41 -20.54
C HIS A 1054 -19.42 -8.25 -20.45
N ALA A 1055 -19.97 -8.42 -19.24
CA ALA A 1055 -21.18 -9.23 -19.01
C ALA A 1055 -22.43 -8.78 -19.80
N ALA A 1056 -22.42 -7.55 -20.35
CA ALA A 1056 -23.50 -7.02 -21.19
C ALA A 1056 -23.44 -7.48 -22.66
N GLU A 1057 -22.30 -8.02 -23.11
CA GLU A 1057 -22.09 -8.47 -24.50
C GLU A 1057 -23.00 -9.67 -24.87
N HIS A 1058 -23.27 -10.53 -23.89
CA HIS A 1058 -24.28 -11.58 -23.98
C HIS A 1058 -25.35 -11.30 -22.94
N PRO A 1059 -26.42 -10.55 -23.25
CA PRO A 1059 -27.44 -10.14 -22.27
C PRO A 1059 -28.38 -11.27 -21.84
N GLN A 1060 -28.42 -12.36 -22.61
CA GLN A 1060 -29.19 -13.57 -22.34
C GLN A 1060 -28.28 -14.80 -22.35
N GLN A 1061 -28.65 -15.80 -21.56
CA GLN A 1061 -28.00 -17.10 -21.46
C GLN A 1061 -29.06 -18.19 -21.54
N THR A 1062 -28.75 -19.29 -22.21
CA THR A 1062 -29.54 -20.52 -22.16
C THR A 1062 -28.92 -21.46 -21.13
N LEU A 1063 -29.73 -22.03 -20.23
CA LEU A 1063 -29.30 -23.08 -19.30
C LEU A 1063 -29.07 -24.36 -20.11
N LYS A 1064 -27.82 -24.61 -20.51
CA LYS A 1064 -27.47 -25.69 -21.45
C LYS A 1064 -27.69 -27.07 -20.81
N SER A 1065 -27.19 -27.24 -19.59
CA SER A 1065 -27.32 -28.50 -18.86
C SER A 1065 -27.20 -28.26 -17.35
N VAL A 1066 -27.85 -29.12 -16.56
CA VAL A 1066 -27.69 -29.17 -15.11
C VAL A 1066 -27.42 -30.62 -14.71
N TYR A 1067 -26.30 -30.89 -14.04
CA TYR A 1067 -25.87 -32.25 -13.73
C TYR A 1067 -24.98 -32.34 -12.49
N PHE A 1068 -24.91 -33.54 -11.89
CA PHE A 1068 -24.02 -33.85 -10.79
C PHE A 1068 -22.60 -34.18 -11.29
N ALA A 1069 -21.59 -33.73 -10.55
CA ALA A 1069 -20.18 -34.03 -10.80
C ALA A 1069 -19.44 -34.30 -9.48
N ASP A 1070 -18.34 -35.04 -9.57
CA ASP A 1070 -17.40 -35.28 -8.46
C ASP A 1070 -16.34 -34.17 -8.32
N PHE A 1071 -16.18 -33.33 -9.34
CA PHE A 1071 -15.34 -32.13 -9.32
C PHE A 1071 -16.05 -30.94 -9.98
N GLU A 1072 -15.56 -29.72 -9.71
CA GLU A 1072 -16.01 -28.49 -10.36
C GLU A 1072 -15.51 -28.42 -11.83
N ARG A 1073 -16.03 -29.32 -12.68
CA ARG A 1073 -15.66 -29.46 -14.10
C ARG A 1073 -16.87 -29.28 -15.02
N PHE A 1074 -16.70 -28.38 -15.98
CA PHE A 1074 -17.68 -28.05 -17.01
C PHE A 1074 -17.38 -28.89 -18.27
N GLY A 1075 -18.42 -29.37 -18.94
CA GLY A 1075 -18.35 -30.21 -20.15
C GLY A 1075 -18.06 -31.68 -19.89
N ALA A 1076 -18.16 -32.14 -18.64
CA ALA A 1076 -17.93 -33.53 -18.26
C ALA A 1076 -19.22 -34.36 -18.30
N ASP A 1077 -19.07 -35.68 -18.35
CA ASP A 1077 -20.22 -36.57 -18.17
C ASP A 1077 -20.73 -36.54 -16.72
N PRO A 1078 -22.06 -36.55 -16.52
CA PRO A 1078 -22.66 -36.58 -15.19
C PRO A 1078 -22.24 -37.80 -14.38
N VAL A 1079 -21.98 -37.56 -13.11
CA VAL A 1079 -21.65 -38.60 -12.14
C VAL A 1079 -22.73 -38.60 -11.07
N PRO A 1080 -23.49 -39.70 -10.90
CA PRO A 1080 -24.44 -39.83 -9.80
C PRO A 1080 -23.77 -39.57 -8.43
N PRO A 1081 -24.47 -38.92 -7.47
CA PRO A 1081 -23.91 -38.68 -6.14
C PRO A 1081 -23.61 -40.01 -5.43
N LYS A 1082 -22.38 -40.14 -4.91
CA LYS A 1082 -21.90 -41.35 -4.21
C LYS A 1082 -22.33 -41.43 -2.74
N ALA A 1083 -22.85 -40.33 -2.20
CA ALA A 1083 -23.32 -40.22 -0.82
C ALA A 1083 -24.69 -39.50 -0.80
N PRO A 1084 -25.50 -39.67 0.26
CA PRO A 1084 -26.76 -38.95 0.43
C PRO A 1084 -26.53 -37.43 0.35
N VAL A 1085 -27.34 -36.76 -0.46
CA VAL A 1085 -27.31 -35.30 -0.58
C VAL A 1085 -28.03 -34.68 0.61
N ASP A 1086 -27.43 -33.65 1.22
CA ASP A 1086 -28.06 -32.90 2.31
C ASP A 1086 -29.40 -32.30 1.82
N PRO A 1087 -30.54 -32.60 2.48
CA PRO A 1087 -31.85 -32.07 2.13
C PRO A 1087 -31.91 -30.53 2.08
N VAL A 1088 -31.13 -29.83 2.92
CA VAL A 1088 -31.08 -28.36 2.92
C VAL A 1088 -30.35 -27.86 1.67
N ALA A 1089 -29.17 -28.41 1.39
CA ALA A 1089 -28.40 -28.08 0.19
C ALA A 1089 -29.19 -28.37 -1.10
N ALA A 1090 -29.93 -29.47 -1.13
CA ALA A 1090 -30.83 -29.82 -2.23
C ALA A 1090 -31.93 -28.76 -2.43
N ALA A 1091 -32.66 -28.41 -1.37
CA ALA A 1091 -33.75 -27.45 -1.42
C ALA A 1091 -33.27 -26.05 -1.88
N GLU A 1092 -32.13 -25.59 -1.39
CA GLU A 1092 -31.58 -24.28 -1.75
C GLU A 1092 -31.07 -24.24 -3.19
N ALA A 1093 -30.34 -25.26 -3.63
CA ALA A 1093 -29.84 -25.35 -5.00
C ALA A 1093 -30.99 -25.41 -6.02
N LEU A 1094 -31.96 -26.29 -5.79
CA LEU A 1094 -33.13 -26.46 -6.65
C LEU A 1094 -34.05 -25.24 -6.61
N GLY A 1095 -34.27 -24.64 -5.44
CA GLY A 1095 -35.03 -23.41 -5.29
C GLY A 1095 -34.38 -22.21 -5.99
N ALA A 1096 -33.04 -22.15 -6.04
CA ALA A 1096 -32.32 -21.15 -6.81
C ALA A 1096 -32.50 -21.35 -8.32
N LEU A 1097 -32.40 -22.59 -8.81
CA LEU A 1097 -32.59 -22.95 -10.22
C LEU A 1097 -34.03 -22.73 -10.70
N ALA A 1098 -35.03 -23.13 -9.91
CA ALA A 1098 -36.45 -22.92 -10.24
C ALA A 1098 -36.78 -21.43 -10.35
N ARG A 1099 -36.26 -20.61 -9.43
CA ARG A 1099 -36.37 -19.15 -9.50
C ARG A 1099 -35.61 -18.55 -10.67
N LEU A 1100 -34.53 -19.17 -11.13
CA LEU A 1100 -33.81 -18.73 -12.32
C LEU A 1100 -34.60 -19.03 -13.60
N ALA A 1101 -35.05 -20.27 -13.76
CA ALA A 1101 -35.77 -20.77 -14.95
C ALA A 1101 -37.21 -20.24 -15.06
N GLY A 1102 -37.78 -19.70 -13.98
CA GLY A 1102 -39.16 -19.18 -13.97
C GLY A 1102 -40.23 -20.26 -13.92
N SER A 1103 -39.86 -21.50 -13.59
CA SER A 1103 -40.71 -22.70 -13.63
C SER A 1103 -41.33 -23.08 -12.28
N TRP A 1104 -41.39 -22.16 -11.31
CA TRP A 1104 -41.97 -22.48 -10.00
C TRP A 1104 -43.47 -22.19 -9.95
N THR A 1105 -44.27 -23.26 -10.02
CA THR A 1105 -45.62 -23.33 -9.44
C THR A 1105 -45.56 -24.22 -8.19
N PRO A 1106 -46.02 -23.75 -7.02
CA PRO A 1106 -46.13 -24.58 -5.83
C PRO A 1106 -47.32 -25.53 -6.00
N GLU A 1107 -47.09 -26.68 -6.63
CA GLU A 1107 -48.02 -27.82 -6.54
C GLU A 1107 -47.25 -29.02 -5.99
N GLY A 1108 -47.65 -29.46 -4.80
CA GLY A 1108 -47.12 -30.64 -4.13
C GLY A 1108 -46.58 -30.36 -2.73
N THR A 1109 -47.45 -29.94 -1.82
CA THR A 1109 -47.31 -30.39 -0.42
C THR A 1109 -47.60 -31.89 -0.43
N PRO A 1110 -46.75 -32.76 0.16
CA PRO A 1110 -47.14 -34.15 0.38
C PRO A 1110 -48.39 -34.26 1.26
#